data_AF-A0A950EFT5-F1
#
_entry.id   AF-A0A950EFT5-F1
#
_cell.length_a   1.000
_cell.length_b   1.000
_cell.length_c   1.000
_cell.angle_alpha   90.00
_cell.angle_beta   90.00
_cell.angle_gamma   90.00
#
_symmetry.space_group_name_H-M   'P 1'
#
loop_
_entity.id
_entity.type
_entity.pdbx_description
1 polymer ?
#
loop_
_entity_poly.entity_id
_entity_poly.type
_entity_poly.pdbx_seq_one_letter_code
_entity_poly.pdbx_strand_id
1 'polypeptide(L)'
;IVEAVEDAHGAADDLFPHDRPDFPGDAEPLRRHTVALAADVVAVGLGVAGRFARMTAVPVEAVAAIPFIQSQARVRELLERMFGAPLTDAGLAVANAVAQALAQGPLGPAVDGLERTALLAEHSARRALWRVVADDICAAGHTDVAPLDLRPRPVPLPAGPVEEYQDRAALASIAGAGITAVVSRDLRRGVAALMASAPKAAHHGRSVFAAHLGRALAVRGALCLDDRVLRRLDRIDCLALDASVLTTDTGVRPVAAAIVASARSAGHMIVVAGDQGVAAELDADLHIDGGQGLAGAVRQMQGDGCVVALMGNGDDNALAAADCGIGVWAGDGPAPWGADVIVGDDLAAALFLVDAVSVAHELSRQSVALALGGASVAGVLALVLPPRLATARAMTAVNVAALAAQANATRAAIALNRRGQHVATDAPPAWHALDVDEVLARVGTSRRGLSGEEATTRPSADPAHLERPSSLPTAIAKELANPLTPVLAGAAAISSAVGSVTDAAIVGAVAGANGLIGGVQRYRVERAVSALQDADPQLVTVRRDGEPVEVAAEDVVVGDVVRLEAGDAVPADARVIAAAALEVDESALTGESLPVAKTPVPTDSAALADRSSMLYESTAVAAGSAEAVVVATGVATQAGSVLALAGDAGPAPGGVEARLAELTRRTLPVAAISGLGVVAAGLLHGRTLRSTLQSAVSLGVAAVPEGLPILATMAQLSAARRLAACGALVRTPRAIEALGRVDVVCTDKTGTLTEGRIELAMVVDAEGEHDDETLTESARRLVAIAA
;
A
#
# COMPACT_ATOMS: atom_id res chain seq x y z
N ILE A 1 33.24 31.94 -4.54
CA ILE A 1 33.20 30.76 -5.44
C ILE A 1 31.86 30.72 -6.16
N VAL A 2 30.73 30.62 -5.46
CA VAL A 2 29.38 30.67 -6.08
C VAL A 2 29.18 31.94 -6.91
N GLU A 3 29.39 33.13 -6.34
CA GLU A 3 29.31 34.41 -7.09
C GLU A 3 30.25 34.43 -8.31
N ALA A 4 31.45 33.84 -8.19
CA ALA A 4 32.40 33.78 -9.31
C ALA A 4 31.97 32.79 -10.41
N VAL A 5 31.21 31.75 -10.08
CA VAL A 5 30.60 30.81 -11.03
C VAL A 5 29.38 31.44 -11.69
N GLU A 6 28.55 32.15 -10.91
CA GLU A 6 27.38 32.90 -11.39
C GLU A 6 27.81 34.01 -12.36
N ASP A 7 28.82 34.79 -12.00
CA ASP A 7 29.43 35.80 -12.87
C ASP A 7 30.04 35.18 -14.14
N ALA A 8 30.74 34.04 -14.01
CA ALA A 8 31.36 33.36 -15.14
C ALA A 8 30.34 32.76 -16.12
N HIS A 9 29.11 32.50 -15.69
CA HIS A 9 28.04 31.90 -16.52
C HIS A 9 26.94 32.93 -16.87
N GLY A 10 27.12 34.21 -16.53
CA GLY A 10 26.17 35.27 -16.82
C GLY A 10 24.85 35.16 -16.05
N ALA A 11 24.83 34.41 -14.94
CA ALA A 11 23.66 34.16 -14.10
C ALA A 11 23.56 35.13 -12.90
N ALA A 12 24.44 36.12 -12.81
CA ALA A 12 24.54 37.04 -11.67
C ALA A 12 23.28 37.91 -11.44
N ASP A 13 22.53 38.21 -12.51
CA ASP A 13 21.29 39.01 -12.48
C ASP A 13 20.01 38.16 -12.58
N ASP A 14 20.13 36.83 -12.73
CA ASP A 14 18.97 35.94 -12.84
C ASP A 14 18.39 35.66 -11.44
N LEU A 15 17.17 36.15 -11.20
CA LEU A 15 16.37 35.72 -10.06
C LEU A 15 16.06 34.23 -10.23
N PHE A 16 16.78 33.38 -9.50
CA PHE A 16 16.50 31.95 -9.47
C PHE A 16 15.00 31.71 -9.19
N PRO A 17 14.31 30.87 -10.00
CA PRO A 17 12.88 30.62 -9.82
C PRO A 17 12.58 30.14 -8.39
N HIS A 18 11.58 30.76 -7.74
CA HIS A 18 11.13 30.40 -6.39
C HIS A 18 10.56 28.98 -6.27
N ASP A 19 10.38 28.28 -7.40
CA ASP A 19 9.88 26.91 -7.47
C ASP A 19 10.98 25.84 -7.28
N ARG A 20 12.25 26.21 -7.12
CA ARG A 20 13.31 25.21 -6.89
C ARG A 20 13.05 24.37 -5.62
N PRO A 21 13.29 23.05 -5.67
CA PRO A 21 13.20 22.19 -4.51
C PRO A 21 14.23 22.60 -3.45
N ASP A 22 13.88 22.39 -2.17
CA ASP A 22 14.80 22.66 -1.07
C ASP A 22 15.99 21.69 -1.19
N PHE A 23 17.23 22.17 -1.19
CA PHE A 23 18.39 21.29 -1.37
C PHE A 23 18.69 20.49 -0.08
N PRO A 24 19.17 19.23 -0.14
CA PRO A 24 19.46 18.42 1.06
C PRO A 24 20.47 19.04 2.03
N GLY A 25 21.44 19.79 1.52
CA GLY A 25 22.45 20.47 2.32
C GLY A 25 21.92 21.67 3.13
N ASP A 26 20.79 22.24 2.72
CA ASP A 26 20.31 23.53 3.23
C ASP A 26 19.88 23.47 4.69
N ALA A 27 20.28 24.49 5.45
CA ALA A 27 19.82 24.66 6.83
C ALA A 27 18.48 25.40 6.93
N GLU A 28 18.05 26.05 5.86
CA GLU A 28 16.89 26.94 5.87
C GLU A 28 15.56 26.21 6.11
N PRO A 29 15.27 25.04 5.50
CA PRO A 29 14.05 24.27 5.79
C PRO A 29 13.94 23.87 7.27
N LEU A 30 15.06 23.45 7.87
CA LEU A 30 15.12 23.11 9.30
C LEU A 30 14.82 24.31 10.18
N ARG A 31 15.36 25.49 9.87
CA ARG A 31 15.10 26.73 10.62
C ARG A 31 13.62 27.12 10.52
N ARG A 32 13.07 27.12 9.30
CA ARG A 32 11.66 27.43 9.01
C ARG A 32 10.70 26.54 9.81
N HIS A 33 10.88 25.23 9.76
CA HIS A 33 10.02 24.32 10.52
C HIS A 33 10.24 24.39 12.04
N THR A 34 11.46 24.69 12.50
CA THR A 34 11.75 24.89 13.93
C THR A 34 11.05 26.15 14.45
N VAL A 35 11.10 27.26 13.72
CA VAL A 35 10.40 28.51 14.08
C VAL A 35 8.89 28.29 14.11
N ALA A 36 8.33 27.63 13.09
CA ALA A 36 6.91 27.30 13.04
C ALA A 36 6.50 26.40 14.23
N LEU A 37 7.25 25.32 14.50
CA LEU A 37 7.00 24.43 15.64
C LEU A 37 7.10 25.16 16.98
N ALA A 38 8.09 26.03 17.16
CA ALA A 38 8.23 26.84 18.36
C ALA A 38 7.03 27.77 18.54
N ALA A 39 6.55 28.40 17.47
CA ALA A 39 5.34 29.22 17.49
C ALA A 39 4.11 28.40 17.87
N ASP A 40 3.95 27.18 17.34
CA ASP A 40 2.86 26.28 17.68
C ASP A 40 2.90 25.84 19.16
N VAL A 41 4.07 25.44 19.67
CA VAL A 41 4.26 25.07 21.09
C VAL A 41 3.94 26.24 22.02
N VAL A 42 4.42 27.44 21.69
CA VAL A 42 4.10 28.67 22.43
C VAL A 42 2.60 28.95 22.36
N ALA A 43 1.97 28.79 21.20
CA ALA A 43 0.53 29.00 21.03
C ALA A 43 -0.32 28.02 21.87
N VAL A 44 0.06 26.74 21.94
CA VAL A 44 -0.57 25.76 22.85
C VAL A 44 -0.43 26.22 24.30
N GLY A 45 0.78 26.59 24.72
CA GLY A 45 1.07 27.04 26.08
C GLY A 45 0.27 28.29 26.47
N LEU A 46 0.27 29.32 25.63
CA LEU A 46 -0.50 30.56 25.83
C LEU A 46 -2.00 30.31 25.81
N GLY A 47 -2.50 29.44 24.92
CA GLY A 47 -3.91 29.08 24.86
C GLY A 47 -4.39 28.37 26.12
N VAL A 48 -3.60 27.42 26.65
CA VAL A 48 -3.90 26.72 27.90
C VAL A 48 -3.80 27.68 29.09
N ALA A 49 -2.73 28.46 29.19
CA ALA A 49 -2.52 29.42 30.28
C ALA A 49 -3.62 30.50 30.31
N GLY A 50 -4.00 31.06 29.16
CA GLY A 50 -5.07 32.04 29.04
C GLY A 50 -6.43 31.48 29.52
N ARG A 51 -6.69 30.20 29.28
CA ARG A 51 -7.89 29.50 29.76
C ARG A 51 -7.89 29.33 31.27
N PHE A 52 -6.75 28.97 31.87
CA PHE A 52 -6.59 28.88 33.32
C PHE A 52 -6.68 30.25 34.01
N ALA A 53 -6.09 31.28 33.40
CA ALA A 53 -6.12 32.66 33.88
C ALA A 53 -7.45 33.39 33.63
N ARG A 54 -8.44 32.73 32.99
CA ARG A 54 -9.76 33.31 32.63
C ARG A 54 -9.66 34.59 31.80
N MET A 55 -8.65 34.71 30.95
CA MET A 55 -8.49 35.85 30.04
C MET A 55 -9.58 35.83 28.97
N THR A 56 -10.01 37.00 28.49
CA THR A 56 -10.97 37.10 27.38
C THR A 56 -10.34 36.63 26.07
N ALA A 57 -10.85 35.54 25.51
CA ALA A 57 -10.41 35.03 24.22
C ALA A 57 -10.90 35.92 23.07
N VAL A 58 -10.07 36.06 22.03
CA VAL A 58 -10.51 36.66 20.77
C VAL A 58 -11.52 35.72 20.10
N PRO A 59 -12.64 36.21 19.56
CA PRO A 59 -13.60 35.38 18.85
C PRO A 59 -12.91 34.63 17.70
N VAL A 60 -13.12 33.31 17.62
CA VAL A 60 -12.50 32.44 16.60
C VAL A 60 -12.80 32.95 15.18
N GLU A 61 -13.94 33.61 14.99
CA GLU A 61 -14.36 34.18 13.70
C GLU A 61 -13.46 35.33 13.23
N ALA A 62 -12.91 36.13 14.14
CA ALA A 62 -11.98 37.23 13.82
C ALA A 62 -10.58 36.71 13.43
N VAL A 63 -10.29 35.48 13.85
CA VAL A 63 -8.99 34.81 13.76
C VAL A 63 -8.96 33.83 12.56
N ALA A 64 -10.12 33.29 12.19
CA ALA A 64 -10.31 32.33 11.09
C ALA A 64 -9.97 32.88 9.69
N ALA A 65 -9.82 34.19 9.54
CA ALA A 65 -9.39 34.80 8.28
C ALA A 65 -8.01 34.28 7.84
N ILE A 66 -7.10 33.98 8.77
CA ILE A 66 -5.74 33.53 8.45
C ILE A 66 -5.72 32.12 7.83
N PRO A 67 -6.29 31.07 8.46
CA PRO A 67 -6.36 29.75 7.84
C PRO A 67 -7.23 29.70 6.57
N PHE A 68 -8.21 30.61 6.42
CA PHE A 68 -8.92 30.77 5.14
C PHE A 68 -8.01 31.36 4.05
N ILE A 69 -7.22 32.39 4.36
CA ILE A 69 -6.23 32.94 3.43
C ILE A 69 -5.21 31.88 3.02
N GLN A 70 -4.78 31.03 3.97
CA GLN A 70 -3.87 29.92 3.70
C GLN A 70 -4.44 28.86 2.74
N SER A 71 -5.77 28.65 2.74
CA SER A 71 -6.40 27.64 1.89
C SER A 71 -6.72 28.14 0.47
N GLN A 72 -6.58 29.44 0.20
CA GLN A 72 -6.84 30.03 -1.11
C GLN A 72 -5.55 30.10 -1.95
N ALA A 73 -5.40 29.20 -2.92
CA ALA A 73 -4.22 29.10 -3.78
C ALA A 73 -3.80 30.44 -4.42
N ARG A 74 -4.76 31.22 -4.95
CA ARG A 74 -4.50 32.52 -5.59
C ARG A 74 -3.95 33.58 -4.66
N VAL A 75 -4.36 33.57 -3.39
CA VAL A 75 -3.89 34.56 -2.40
C VAL A 75 -2.48 34.21 -1.97
N ARG A 76 -2.21 32.91 -1.79
CA ARG A 76 -0.88 32.39 -1.51
C ARG A 76 0.11 32.76 -2.62
N GLU A 77 -0.22 32.48 -3.89
CA GLU A 77 0.63 32.86 -5.03
C GLU A 77 0.95 34.36 -5.09
N LEU A 78 0.04 35.22 -4.62
CA LEU A 78 0.27 36.66 -4.57
C LEU A 78 1.25 37.03 -3.44
N LEU A 79 1.10 36.41 -2.26
CA LEU A 79 2.03 36.60 -1.14
C LEU A 79 3.42 36.06 -1.47
N GLU A 80 3.50 34.90 -2.11
CA GLU A 80 4.76 34.27 -2.53
C GLU A 80 5.50 35.14 -3.56
N ARG A 81 4.78 35.77 -4.49
CA ARG A 81 5.37 36.76 -5.41
C ARG A 81 5.89 38.03 -4.73
N MET A 82 5.30 38.41 -3.60
CA MET A 82 5.69 39.63 -2.87
C MET A 82 6.84 39.41 -1.89
N PHE A 83 6.83 38.29 -1.17
CA PHE A 83 7.74 38.04 -0.05
C PHE A 83 8.67 36.84 -0.27
N GLY A 84 8.48 36.07 -1.35
CA GLY A 84 9.11 34.78 -1.56
C GLY A 84 8.37 33.64 -0.84
N ALA A 85 8.43 32.44 -1.38
CA ALA A 85 7.75 31.25 -0.84
C ALA A 85 8.20 30.88 0.60
N PRO A 86 9.50 30.86 0.94
CA PRO A 86 9.95 30.47 2.29
C PRO A 86 9.45 31.41 3.39
N LEU A 87 9.52 32.72 3.14
CA LEU A 87 9.06 33.75 4.08
C LEU A 87 7.52 33.77 4.20
N THR A 88 6.82 33.52 3.09
CA THR A 88 5.36 33.41 3.09
C THR A 88 4.89 32.23 3.94
N ASP A 89 5.51 31.06 3.77
CA ASP A 89 5.18 29.86 4.55
C ASP A 89 5.45 30.04 6.05
N ALA A 90 6.63 30.57 6.40
CA ALA A 90 6.99 30.82 7.79
C ALA A 90 6.09 31.89 8.43
N GLY A 91 5.85 32.99 7.71
CA GLY A 91 5.01 34.09 8.16
C GLY A 91 3.56 33.68 8.36
N LEU A 92 2.99 32.92 7.42
CA LEU A 92 1.64 32.38 7.53
C LEU A 92 1.53 31.38 8.69
N ALA A 93 2.53 30.51 8.89
CA ALA A 93 2.55 29.56 10.00
C ALA A 93 2.55 30.29 11.36
N VAL A 94 3.46 31.25 11.56
CA VAL A 94 3.53 32.05 12.80
C VAL A 94 2.26 32.86 13.01
N ALA A 95 1.74 33.50 11.96
CA ALA A 95 0.51 34.27 12.05
C ALA A 95 -0.67 33.39 12.47
N ASN A 96 -0.79 32.19 11.91
CA ASN A 96 -1.83 31.22 12.27
C ASN A 96 -1.66 30.72 13.73
N ALA A 97 -0.44 30.43 14.18
CA ALA A 97 -0.16 30.05 15.56
C ALA A 97 -0.57 31.16 16.55
N VAL A 98 -0.18 32.41 16.29
CA VAL A 98 -0.57 33.58 17.10
C VAL A 98 -2.08 33.76 17.13
N ALA A 99 -2.72 33.63 15.98
CA ALA A 99 -4.16 33.74 15.82
C ALA A 99 -4.86 32.69 16.71
N GLN A 100 -4.43 31.43 16.63
CA GLN A 100 -5.00 30.34 17.45
C GLN A 100 -4.70 30.49 18.95
N ALA A 101 -3.55 31.07 19.33
CA ALA A 101 -3.22 31.42 20.71
C ALA A 101 -4.18 32.46 21.29
N LEU A 102 -4.46 33.53 20.52
CA LEU A 102 -5.42 34.58 20.89
C LEU A 102 -6.86 34.04 21.00
N ALA A 103 -7.20 33.06 20.16
CA ALA A 103 -8.46 32.33 20.22
C ALA A 103 -8.52 31.29 21.36
N GLN A 104 -7.42 31.07 22.10
CA GLN A 104 -7.28 30.06 23.15
C GLN A 104 -7.67 28.64 22.69
N GLY A 105 -7.36 28.29 21.45
CA GLY A 105 -7.67 26.99 20.85
C GLY A 105 -6.43 26.08 20.78
N PRO A 106 -6.13 25.26 21.80
CA PRO A 106 -4.86 24.50 21.85
C PRO A 106 -4.78 23.32 20.88
N LEU A 107 -5.91 22.85 20.34
CA LEU A 107 -5.92 21.67 19.48
C LEU A 107 -5.31 21.93 18.10
N GLY A 108 -5.61 23.07 17.47
CA GLY A 108 -5.12 23.34 16.13
C GLY A 108 -3.60 23.48 16.03
N PRO A 109 -2.91 24.23 16.92
CA PRO A 109 -1.45 24.32 16.90
C PRO A 109 -0.80 23.00 17.34
N ALA A 110 -1.47 22.18 18.15
CA ALA A 110 -0.99 20.84 18.48
C ALA A 110 -1.00 19.91 17.24
N VAL A 111 -2.05 19.96 16.41
CA VAL A 111 -2.11 19.21 15.14
C VAL A 111 -1.02 19.68 14.17
N ASP A 112 -0.84 21.00 14.04
CA ASP A 112 0.15 21.61 13.16
C ASP A 112 1.57 21.26 13.65
N GLY A 113 1.83 21.36 14.96
CA GLY A 113 3.11 20.99 15.58
C GLY A 113 3.49 19.51 15.40
N LEU A 114 2.52 18.59 15.44
CA LEU A 114 2.77 17.17 15.15
C LEU A 114 3.24 16.95 13.71
N GLU A 115 2.61 17.61 12.74
CA GLU A 115 3.07 17.58 11.35
C GLU A 115 4.48 18.18 11.21
N ARG A 116 4.72 19.36 11.81
CA ARG A 116 6.04 20.01 11.79
C ARG A 116 7.13 19.13 12.39
N THR A 117 6.80 18.34 13.40
CA THR A 117 7.74 17.38 13.99
C THR A 117 8.13 16.27 13.00
N ALA A 118 7.18 15.76 12.22
CA ALA A 118 7.46 14.78 11.17
C ALA A 118 8.34 15.38 10.06
N LEU A 119 8.02 16.59 9.59
CA LEU A 119 8.81 17.33 8.58
C LEU A 119 10.24 17.61 9.07
N LEU A 120 10.40 18.03 10.32
CA LEU A 120 11.73 18.23 10.92
C LEU A 120 12.54 16.93 10.95
N ALA A 121 11.90 15.80 11.26
CA ALA A 121 12.57 14.50 11.27
C ALA A 121 13.00 14.06 9.86
N GLU A 122 12.17 14.30 8.83
CA GLU A 122 12.50 14.10 7.42
C GLU A 122 13.72 14.92 7.00
N HIS A 123 13.65 16.25 7.12
CA HIS A 123 14.75 17.13 6.70
C HIS A 123 16.03 16.89 7.49
N SER A 124 15.92 16.53 8.78
CA SER A 124 17.09 16.19 9.60
C SER A 124 17.77 14.91 9.11
N ALA A 125 16.99 13.88 8.78
CA ALA A 125 17.52 12.62 8.24
C ALA A 125 18.14 12.82 6.85
N ARG A 126 17.45 13.54 5.96
CA ARG A 126 17.92 13.88 4.61
C ARG A 126 19.24 14.64 4.64
N ARG A 127 19.36 15.66 5.50
CA ARG A 127 20.59 16.45 5.67
C ARG A 127 21.71 15.66 6.34
N ALA A 128 21.38 14.76 7.27
CA ALA A 128 22.36 13.87 7.88
C ALA A 128 22.96 12.92 6.83
N LEU A 129 22.13 12.32 5.98
CA LEU A 129 22.59 11.50 4.87
C LEU A 129 23.45 12.32 3.90
N TRP A 130 22.99 13.49 3.47
CA TRP A 130 23.76 14.38 2.59
C TRP A 130 25.18 14.63 3.12
N ARG A 131 25.36 14.90 4.41
CA ARG A 131 26.69 15.12 5.01
C ARG A 131 27.61 13.91 4.94
N VAL A 132 27.05 12.70 4.87
CA VAL A 132 27.82 11.46 4.76
C VAL A 132 28.20 11.22 3.30
N VAL A 133 27.27 11.40 2.37
CA VAL A 133 27.46 11.03 0.95
C VAL A 133 27.96 12.17 0.07
N ALA A 134 27.93 13.42 0.53
CA ALA A 134 28.26 14.59 -0.30
C ALA A 134 29.66 14.53 -0.87
N ASP A 135 30.65 14.14 -0.07
CA ASP A 135 32.03 14.05 -0.53
C ASP A 135 32.15 12.99 -1.63
N ASP A 136 31.55 11.81 -1.47
CA ASP A 136 31.60 10.73 -2.48
C ASP A 136 30.85 11.11 -3.76
N ILE A 137 29.64 11.66 -3.64
CA ILE A 137 28.81 12.10 -4.78
C ILE A 137 29.47 13.26 -5.56
N CYS A 138 30.21 14.13 -4.87
CA CYS A 138 30.85 15.30 -5.49
C CYS A 138 32.31 15.05 -5.91
N ALA A 139 32.98 14.02 -5.36
CA ALA A 139 34.38 13.71 -5.64
C ALA A 139 34.63 13.05 -7.00
N ALA A 140 33.58 12.61 -7.71
CA ALA A 140 33.69 11.89 -8.98
C ALA A 140 34.34 12.67 -10.15
N GLY A 141 34.90 13.87 -9.94
CA GLY A 141 35.86 14.49 -10.85
C GLY A 141 35.33 14.97 -12.21
N HIS A 142 34.01 14.88 -12.45
CA HIS A 142 33.40 15.30 -13.70
C HIS A 142 32.82 16.72 -13.54
N THR A 143 33.48 17.69 -14.17
CA THR A 143 33.16 19.13 -14.11
C THR A 143 32.24 19.62 -15.24
N ASP A 144 31.93 18.75 -16.22
CA ASP A 144 31.01 19.02 -17.33
C ASP A 144 29.76 18.13 -17.19
N VAL A 145 28.77 18.60 -16.44
CA VAL A 145 27.41 18.03 -16.48
C VAL A 145 26.65 18.78 -17.58
N ALA A 146 26.09 18.06 -18.55
CA ALA A 146 25.26 18.69 -19.57
C ALA A 146 24.07 19.41 -18.90
N PRO A 147 23.68 20.61 -19.37
CA PRO A 147 22.56 21.33 -18.78
C PRO A 147 21.28 20.48 -18.81
N LEU A 148 20.61 20.37 -17.67
CA LEU A 148 19.33 19.68 -17.55
C LEU A 148 18.24 20.41 -18.33
N ASP A 149 17.44 19.65 -19.08
CA ASP A 149 16.28 20.12 -19.79
C ASP A 149 15.04 20.23 -18.87
N LEU A 150 14.96 21.35 -18.17
CA LEU A 150 13.88 21.67 -17.22
C LEU A 150 12.59 22.20 -17.88
N ARG A 151 12.30 21.78 -19.12
CA ARG A 151 11.04 22.16 -19.78
C ARG A 151 9.83 21.74 -18.91
N PRO A 152 8.76 22.55 -18.86
CA PRO A 152 7.57 22.18 -18.12
C PRO A 152 6.89 20.96 -18.75
N ARG A 153 6.17 20.20 -17.92
CA ARG A 153 5.34 19.07 -18.35
C ARG A 153 4.36 19.52 -19.45
N PRO A 154 4.11 18.71 -20.51
CA PRO A 154 3.26 19.11 -21.64
C PRO A 154 1.80 19.41 -21.27
N VAL A 155 1.28 18.68 -20.29
CA VAL A 155 -0.08 18.86 -19.74
C VAL A 155 0.00 18.99 -18.21
N PRO A 156 -0.96 19.69 -17.56
CA PRO A 156 -0.98 19.76 -16.10
C PRO A 156 -1.00 18.37 -15.45
N LEU A 157 -0.30 18.24 -14.33
CA LEU A 157 -0.29 17.01 -13.53
C LEU A 157 -1.74 16.62 -13.15
N PRO A 158 -2.19 15.39 -13.45
CA PRO A 158 -3.50 14.88 -13.04
C PRO A 158 -3.76 15.06 -11.54
N ALA A 159 -5.04 15.29 -11.20
CA ALA A 159 -5.46 15.45 -9.82
C ALA A 159 -5.44 14.11 -9.08
N GLY A 160 -4.77 14.06 -7.92
CA GLY A 160 -4.86 12.93 -7.00
C GLY A 160 -6.17 12.95 -6.18
N PRO A 161 -6.40 11.95 -5.30
CA PRO A 161 -7.59 11.91 -4.45
C PRO A 161 -7.79 13.17 -3.59
N VAL A 162 -6.69 13.75 -3.11
CA VAL A 162 -6.72 14.97 -2.27
C VAL A 162 -7.11 16.19 -3.08
N GLU A 163 -6.55 16.36 -4.28
CA GLU A 163 -6.85 17.46 -5.20
C GLU A 163 -8.29 17.39 -5.70
N GLU A 164 -8.77 16.22 -6.11
CA GLU A 164 -10.18 16.03 -6.49
C GLU A 164 -11.14 16.42 -5.37
N TYR A 165 -10.80 16.04 -4.13
CA TYR A 165 -11.60 16.42 -2.97
C TYR A 165 -11.54 17.93 -2.75
N GLN A 166 -10.37 18.55 -2.81
CA GLN A 166 -10.20 19.99 -2.60
C GLN A 166 -11.01 20.81 -3.61
N ASP A 167 -10.98 20.46 -4.89
CA ASP A 167 -11.71 21.18 -5.94
C ASP A 167 -13.22 21.09 -5.74
N ARG A 168 -13.73 19.88 -5.43
CA ARG A 168 -15.16 19.67 -5.12
C ARG A 168 -15.55 20.35 -3.82
N ALA A 169 -14.70 20.28 -2.80
CA ALA A 169 -14.94 20.86 -1.49
C ALA A 169 -14.97 22.38 -1.57
N ALA A 170 -14.05 23.04 -2.27
CA ALA A 170 -13.97 24.50 -2.32
C ALA A 170 -15.28 25.16 -2.79
N LEU A 171 -15.86 24.64 -3.89
CA LEU A 171 -17.15 25.12 -4.41
C LEU A 171 -18.30 24.81 -3.44
N ALA A 172 -18.36 23.59 -2.92
CA ALA A 172 -19.39 23.18 -1.96
C ALA A 172 -19.32 23.98 -0.65
N SER A 173 -18.11 24.35 -0.21
CA SER A 173 -17.83 25.11 1.01
C SER A 173 -18.39 26.52 0.95
N ILE A 174 -18.13 27.23 -0.16
CA ILE A 174 -18.60 28.60 -0.36
C ILE A 174 -20.13 28.63 -0.45
N ALA A 175 -20.70 27.71 -1.24
CA ALA A 175 -22.15 27.59 -1.37
C ALA A 175 -22.82 27.21 -0.03
N GLY A 176 -22.28 26.22 0.67
CA GLY A 176 -22.77 25.78 1.98
C GLY A 176 -22.65 26.85 3.06
N ALA A 177 -21.56 27.62 3.07
CA ALA A 177 -21.37 28.76 3.95
C ALA A 177 -22.39 29.88 3.68
N GLY A 178 -22.62 30.21 2.40
CA GLY A 178 -23.62 31.20 1.98
C GLY A 178 -25.04 30.79 2.37
N ILE A 179 -25.43 29.55 2.06
CA ILE A 179 -26.74 29.00 2.43
C ILE A 179 -26.91 29.02 3.95
N THR A 180 -25.90 28.54 4.69
CA THR A 180 -25.91 28.55 6.15
C THR A 180 -26.11 29.97 6.69
N ALA A 181 -25.35 30.95 6.21
CA ALA A 181 -25.46 32.34 6.64
C ALA A 181 -26.85 32.94 6.36
N VAL A 182 -27.43 32.64 5.20
CA VAL A 182 -28.77 33.13 4.80
C VAL A 182 -29.87 32.47 5.63
N VAL A 183 -29.84 31.15 5.76
CA VAL A 183 -30.85 30.36 6.50
C VAL A 183 -30.81 30.69 7.98
N SER A 184 -29.61 30.79 8.57
CA SER A 184 -29.46 31.09 9.99
C SER A 184 -29.50 32.59 10.31
N ARG A 185 -29.48 33.46 9.28
CA ARG A 185 -29.31 34.91 9.39
C ARG A 185 -28.13 35.30 10.29
N ASP A 186 -27.04 34.54 10.22
CA ASP A 186 -25.86 34.72 11.08
C ASP A 186 -24.58 34.42 10.29
N LEU A 187 -23.79 35.47 10.05
CA LEU A 187 -22.52 35.38 9.32
C LEU A 187 -21.51 34.46 10.03
N ARG A 188 -21.55 34.38 11.37
CA ARG A 188 -20.63 33.53 12.15
C ARG A 188 -20.84 32.05 11.84
N ARG A 189 -22.10 31.65 11.60
CA ARG A 189 -22.44 30.27 11.21
C ARG A 189 -21.99 29.96 9.79
N GLY A 190 -22.08 30.94 8.89
CA GLY A 190 -21.48 30.85 7.56
C GLY A 190 -19.97 30.62 7.61
N VAL A 191 -19.26 31.40 8.41
CA VAL A 191 -17.80 31.24 8.62
C VAL A 191 -17.47 29.88 9.23
N ALA A 192 -18.24 29.41 10.22
CA ALA A 192 -18.05 28.07 10.80
C ALA A 192 -18.26 26.94 9.78
N ALA A 193 -19.25 27.05 8.90
CA ALA A 193 -19.48 26.09 7.82
C ALA A 193 -18.39 26.15 6.74
N LEU A 194 -17.83 27.33 6.45
CA LEU A 194 -16.72 27.52 5.52
C LEU A 194 -15.42 26.87 6.04
N MET A 195 -15.18 26.98 7.35
CA MET A 195 -14.00 26.40 8.00
C MET A 195 -14.11 24.88 8.20
N ALA A 196 -15.33 24.38 8.38
CA ALA A 196 -15.63 22.96 8.54
C ALA A 196 -15.12 22.11 7.37
N SER A 197 -15.14 22.65 6.16
CA SER A 197 -14.80 21.94 4.92
C SER A 197 -13.34 22.06 4.50
N ALA A 198 -12.49 22.67 5.33
CA ALA A 198 -11.07 22.74 5.07
C ALA A 198 -10.49 21.31 4.90
N PRO A 199 -9.72 21.02 3.83
CA PRO A 199 -9.20 19.69 3.55
C PRO A 199 -8.00 19.30 4.43
N LYS A 200 -8.03 19.69 5.71
CA LYS A 200 -6.90 19.58 6.64
C LYS A 200 -6.46 18.13 6.85
N ALA A 201 -7.41 17.23 7.10
CA ALA A 201 -7.08 15.82 7.29
C ALA A 201 -6.46 15.15 6.06
N ALA A 202 -6.94 15.51 4.86
CA ALA A 202 -6.41 14.99 3.60
C ALA A 202 -4.94 15.42 3.38
N HIS A 203 -4.64 16.71 3.61
CA HIS A 203 -3.28 17.24 3.47
C HIS A 203 -2.32 16.71 4.54
N HIS A 204 -2.73 16.74 5.81
CA HIS A 204 -1.86 16.31 6.92
C HIS A 204 -1.57 14.81 6.84
N GLY A 205 -2.53 13.98 6.45
CA GLY A 205 -2.33 12.54 6.26
C GLY A 205 -1.25 12.26 5.20
N ARG A 206 -1.37 12.87 4.02
CA ARG A 206 -0.38 12.74 2.93
C ARG A 206 1.00 13.27 3.33
N SER A 207 1.04 14.45 3.92
CA SER A 207 2.27 15.14 4.35
C SER A 207 3.04 14.32 5.40
N VAL A 208 2.36 13.83 6.45
CA VAL A 208 2.99 13.04 7.51
C VAL A 208 3.51 11.69 6.99
N PHE A 209 2.77 11.04 6.09
CA PHE A 209 3.25 9.80 5.46
C PHE A 209 4.49 10.02 4.60
N ALA A 210 4.47 11.03 3.73
CA ALA A 210 5.62 11.39 2.92
C ALA A 210 6.84 11.73 3.78
N ALA A 211 6.66 12.45 4.89
CA ALA A 211 7.75 12.76 5.82
C ALA A 211 8.34 11.52 6.50
N HIS A 212 7.50 10.56 6.90
CA HIS A 212 7.98 9.28 7.41
C HIS A 212 8.71 8.46 6.34
N LEU A 213 8.21 8.48 5.10
CA LEU A 213 8.84 7.82 3.96
C LEU A 213 10.21 8.41 3.65
N GLY A 214 10.34 9.73 3.55
CA GLY A 214 11.60 10.42 3.30
C GLY A 214 12.64 10.14 4.39
N ARG A 215 12.22 10.10 5.65
CA ARG A 215 13.09 9.64 6.75
C ARG A 215 13.50 8.17 6.58
N ALA A 216 12.58 7.29 6.20
CA ALA A 216 12.85 5.86 6.04
C ALA A 216 13.77 5.57 4.85
N LEU A 217 13.68 6.35 3.77
CA LEU A 217 14.59 6.33 2.62
C LEU A 217 15.98 6.81 3.01
N ALA A 218 16.09 7.93 3.74
CA ALA A 218 17.37 8.44 4.20
C ALA A 218 18.11 7.45 5.12
N VAL A 219 17.38 6.73 5.97
CA VAL A 219 17.96 5.66 6.82
C VAL A 219 18.47 4.46 5.99
N ARG A 220 17.90 4.22 4.81
CA ARG A 220 18.33 3.20 3.84
C ARG A 220 19.43 3.69 2.90
N GLY A 221 19.96 4.89 3.10
CA GLY A 221 20.97 5.48 2.21
C GLY A 221 20.42 6.07 0.91
N ALA A 222 19.10 6.11 0.72
CA ALA A 222 18.50 6.77 -0.44
C ALA A 222 18.40 8.29 -0.22
N LEU A 223 19.10 9.04 -1.06
CA LEU A 223 19.16 10.50 -1.01
C LEU A 223 18.01 11.10 -1.81
N CYS A 224 17.00 11.62 -1.12
CA CYS A 224 15.97 12.44 -1.77
C CYS A 224 16.53 13.84 -2.06
N LEU A 225 16.66 14.22 -3.33
CA LEU A 225 17.00 15.57 -3.77
C LEU A 225 15.77 16.49 -3.73
N ASP A 226 14.60 16.02 -4.18
CA ASP A 226 13.31 16.71 -4.05
C ASP A 226 12.33 15.91 -3.15
N ASP A 227 11.96 16.47 -2.00
CA ASP A 227 10.99 15.86 -1.09
C ASP A 227 9.53 16.02 -1.55
N ARG A 228 9.25 16.94 -2.49
CA ARG A 228 7.89 17.17 -3.01
C ARG A 228 7.37 15.98 -3.78
N VAL A 229 8.25 15.20 -4.40
CA VAL A 229 7.91 13.97 -5.14
C VAL A 229 7.26 12.93 -4.23
N LEU A 230 7.73 12.80 -2.99
CA LEU A 230 7.14 11.89 -2.00
C LEU A 230 5.68 12.24 -1.67
N ARG A 231 5.28 13.50 -1.87
CA ARG A 231 3.90 14.00 -1.66
C ARG A 231 3.02 13.90 -2.91
N ARG A 232 3.55 13.33 -4.00
CA ARG A 232 2.84 13.09 -5.27
C ARG A 232 2.77 11.60 -5.63
N LEU A 233 3.34 10.72 -4.81
CA LEU A 233 3.33 9.27 -5.05
C LEU A 233 1.90 8.73 -5.20
N ASP A 234 0.90 9.36 -4.55
CA ASP A 234 -0.51 8.97 -4.66
C ASP A 234 -1.11 9.11 -6.08
N ARG A 235 -0.36 9.68 -7.02
CA ARG A 235 -0.76 9.96 -8.40
C ARG A 235 -0.02 9.16 -9.45
N ILE A 236 1.08 8.48 -9.09
CA ILE A 236 1.85 7.68 -10.04
C ILE A 236 0.95 6.56 -10.57
N ASP A 237 0.90 6.43 -11.89
CA ASP A 237 0.13 5.38 -12.59
C ASP A 237 0.98 4.64 -13.65
N CYS A 238 2.20 5.11 -13.90
CA CYS A 238 3.14 4.52 -14.84
C CYS A 238 4.53 4.39 -14.21
N LEU A 239 5.08 3.19 -14.22
CA LEU A 239 6.45 2.90 -13.82
C LEU A 239 7.29 2.57 -15.06
N ALA A 240 8.15 3.50 -15.45
CA ALA A 240 9.14 3.31 -16.50
C ALA A 240 10.47 2.84 -15.90
N LEU A 241 11.04 1.77 -16.43
CA LEU A 241 12.27 1.15 -15.95
C LEU A 241 13.29 1.07 -17.08
N ASP A 242 14.47 1.63 -16.87
CA ASP A 242 15.60 1.48 -17.79
C ASP A 242 16.23 0.08 -17.60
N ALA A 243 16.28 -0.72 -18.67
CA ALA A 243 16.84 -2.07 -18.63
C ALA A 243 18.29 -2.11 -18.13
N SER A 244 19.05 -1.01 -18.30
CA SER A 244 20.44 -0.91 -17.83
C SER A 244 20.60 -1.01 -16.32
N VAL A 245 19.57 -0.66 -15.53
CA VAL A 245 19.61 -0.79 -14.06
C VAL A 245 18.98 -2.08 -13.55
N LEU A 246 18.24 -2.77 -14.42
CA LEU A 246 17.54 -4.02 -14.11
C LEU A 246 18.36 -5.27 -14.40
N THR A 247 19.51 -5.12 -15.06
CA THR A 247 20.34 -6.24 -15.52
C THR A 247 21.71 -6.23 -14.87
N THR A 248 22.28 -7.42 -14.72
CA THR A 248 23.70 -7.65 -14.42
C THR A 248 24.30 -8.52 -15.53
N ASP A 249 25.62 -8.75 -15.49
CA ASP A 249 26.31 -9.66 -16.43
C ASP A 249 25.71 -11.08 -16.47
N THR A 250 24.91 -11.44 -15.45
CA THR A 250 24.28 -12.75 -15.25
C THR A 250 22.79 -12.79 -15.61
N GLY A 251 22.20 -11.70 -16.14
CA GLY A 251 20.78 -11.62 -16.50
C GLY A 251 19.99 -10.57 -15.70
N VAL A 252 18.66 -10.71 -15.65
CA VAL A 252 17.78 -9.78 -14.92
C VAL A 252 17.95 -9.96 -13.41
N ARG A 253 18.03 -8.84 -12.69
CA ARG A 253 18.24 -8.83 -11.25
C ARG A 253 16.98 -9.36 -10.54
N PRO A 254 17.11 -10.22 -9.51
CA PRO A 254 15.94 -10.74 -8.79
C PRO A 254 15.04 -9.63 -8.21
N VAL A 255 15.65 -8.51 -7.77
CA VAL A 255 14.92 -7.35 -7.25
C VAL A 255 14.08 -6.65 -8.34
N ALA A 256 14.46 -6.75 -9.61
CA ALA A 256 13.69 -6.18 -10.72
C ALA A 256 12.31 -6.84 -10.84
N ALA A 257 12.24 -8.17 -10.72
CA ALA A 257 10.97 -8.89 -10.72
C ALA A 257 10.07 -8.48 -9.53
N ALA A 258 10.65 -8.26 -8.34
CA ALA A 258 9.93 -7.76 -7.18
C ALA A 258 9.38 -6.34 -7.39
N ILE A 259 10.16 -5.46 -8.02
CA ILE A 259 9.72 -4.09 -8.38
C ILE A 259 8.53 -4.13 -9.34
N VAL A 260 8.64 -4.92 -10.40
CA VAL A 260 7.58 -5.10 -11.41
C VAL A 260 6.32 -5.66 -10.78
N ALA A 261 6.44 -6.69 -9.94
CA ALA A 261 5.29 -7.27 -9.26
C ALA A 261 4.62 -6.30 -8.28
N SER A 262 5.41 -5.54 -7.51
CA SER A 262 4.88 -4.50 -6.61
C SER A 262 4.09 -3.47 -7.40
N ALA A 263 4.66 -2.97 -8.51
CA ALA A 263 3.98 -2.03 -9.40
C ALA A 263 2.71 -2.62 -10.04
N ARG A 264 2.74 -3.89 -10.45
CA ARG A 264 1.59 -4.59 -11.04
C ARG A 264 0.47 -4.79 -10.02
N SER A 265 0.80 -5.15 -8.79
CA SER A 265 -0.18 -5.29 -7.70
C SER A 265 -0.93 -3.97 -7.42
N ALA A 266 -0.27 -2.84 -7.68
CA ALA A 266 -0.80 -1.50 -7.59
C ALA A 266 -1.65 -1.08 -8.81
N GLY A 267 -1.64 -1.86 -9.88
CA GLY A 267 -2.30 -1.56 -11.15
C GLY A 267 -1.59 -0.49 -11.99
N HIS A 268 -0.27 -0.33 -11.82
CA HIS A 268 0.52 0.60 -12.64
C HIS A 268 0.85 -0.01 -14.01
N MET A 269 0.90 0.85 -15.02
CA MET A 269 1.44 0.49 -16.33
C MET A 269 2.97 0.35 -16.22
N ILE A 270 3.50 -0.78 -16.70
CA ILE A 270 4.92 -1.11 -16.64
C ILE A 270 5.54 -0.90 -18.00
N VAL A 271 6.49 0.02 -18.07
CA VAL A 271 7.21 0.35 -19.30
C VAL A 271 8.66 0.01 -19.12
N VAL A 272 9.24 -0.80 -20.01
CA VAL A 272 10.67 -1.12 -19.99
C VAL A 272 11.35 -0.43 -21.16
N ALA A 273 12.38 0.36 -20.86
CA ALA A 273 13.19 1.07 -21.83
C ALA A 273 14.50 0.32 -22.12
N GLY A 274 14.90 0.23 -23.39
CA GLY A 274 16.17 -0.38 -23.78
C GLY A 274 16.00 -1.81 -24.31
N ASP A 275 16.44 -2.81 -23.55
CA ASP A 275 16.50 -4.19 -24.02
C ASP A 275 15.11 -4.84 -24.13
N GLN A 276 14.76 -5.32 -25.34
CA GLN A 276 13.50 -6.02 -25.61
C GLN A 276 13.40 -7.38 -24.92
N GLY A 277 14.52 -8.08 -24.72
CA GLY A 277 14.55 -9.36 -24.01
C GLY A 277 14.18 -9.20 -22.54
N VAL A 278 14.72 -8.17 -21.90
CA VAL A 278 14.39 -7.80 -20.51
C VAL A 278 12.91 -7.41 -20.39
N ALA A 279 12.40 -6.64 -21.35
CA ALA A 279 10.98 -6.27 -21.38
C ALA A 279 10.05 -7.50 -21.49
N ALA A 280 10.44 -8.51 -22.28
CA ALA A 280 9.68 -9.75 -22.42
C ALA A 280 9.78 -10.63 -21.16
N GLU A 281 10.97 -10.73 -20.55
CA GLU A 281 11.18 -11.50 -19.32
C GLU A 281 10.40 -10.94 -18.12
N LEU A 282 10.26 -9.61 -18.06
CA LEU A 282 9.49 -8.91 -17.03
C LEU A 282 8.02 -8.70 -17.38
N ASP A 283 7.55 -9.22 -18.52
CA ASP A 283 6.16 -9.09 -18.99
C ASP A 283 5.69 -7.61 -19.00
N ALA A 284 6.50 -6.71 -19.56
CA ALA A 284 6.19 -5.28 -19.61
C ALA A 284 4.99 -4.98 -20.53
N ASP A 285 4.13 -4.03 -20.14
CA ASP A 285 2.98 -3.59 -20.93
C ASP A 285 3.42 -2.86 -22.22
N LEU A 286 4.55 -2.14 -22.13
CA LEU A 286 5.13 -1.37 -23.23
C LEU A 286 6.65 -1.50 -23.23
N HIS A 287 7.23 -1.67 -24.42
CA HIS A 287 8.67 -1.53 -24.66
C HIS A 287 8.95 -0.21 -25.39
N ILE A 288 10.00 0.49 -24.96
CA ILE A 288 10.49 1.72 -25.63
C ILE A 288 12.01 1.65 -25.83
N ASP A 289 12.50 2.38 -26.83
CA ASP A 289 13.94 2.51 -27.05
C ASP A 289 14.60 3.30 -25.91
N GLY A 290 15.68 2.75 -25.35
CA GLY A 290 16.45 3.38 -24.25
C GLY A 290 17.46 4.44 -24.72
N GLY A 291 18.16 5.07 -23.78
CA GLY A 291 19.17 6.08 -24.06
C GLY A 291 18.59 7.47 -24.36
N GLN A 292 19.20 8.23 -25.29
CA GLN A 292 18.87 9.67 -25.51
C GLN A 292 17.42 9.97 -25.95
N GLY A 293 16.65 8.96 -26.34
CA GLY A 293 15.23 9.11 -26.68
C GLY A 293 14.29 9.03 -25.47
N LEU A 294 14.78 8.60 -24.31
CA LEU A 294 13.97 8.28 -23.13
C LEU A 294 13.23 9.50 -22.58
N ALA A 295 13.89 10.66 -22.54
CA ALA A 295 13.25 11.91 -22.15
C ALA A 295 12.05 12.24 -23.05
N GLY A 296 12.16 12.00 -24.37
CA GLY A 296 11.06 12.20 -25.31
C GLY A 296 9.88 11.26 -25.06
N ALA A 297 10.16 9.98 -24.76
CA ALA A 297 9.13 9.00 -24.43
C ALA A 297 8.40 9.34 -23.12
N VAL A 298 9.13 9.79 -22.08
CA VAL A 298 8.53 10.29 -20.83
C VAL A 298 7.58 11.45 -21.10
N ARG A 299 7.99 12.42 -21.93
CA ARG A 299 7.13 13.56 -22.31
C ARG A 299 5.89 13.12 -23.09
N GLN A 300 6.02 12.11 -23.95
CA GLN A 300 4.89 11.57 -24.68
C GLN A 300 3.87 10.93 -23.74
N MET A 301 4.31 10.05 -22.84
CA MET A 301 3.45 9.42 -21.82
C MET A 301 2.77 10.47 -20.92
N GLN A 302 3.51 11.51 -20.52
CA GLN A 302 2.93 12.64 -19.79
C GLN A 302 1.84 13.35 -20.59
N GLY A 303 2.04 13.52 -21.91
CA GLY A 303 1.07 14.10 -22.84
C GLY A 303 -0.20 13.26 -23.00
N ASP A 304 -0.07 11.94 -22.89
CA ASP A 304 -1.19 10.98 -22.86
C ASP A 304 -1.92 10.97 -21.50
N GLY A 305 -1.38 11.68 -20.50
CA GLY A 305 -1.99 11.88 -19.20
C GLY A 305 -1.38 11.05 -18.08
N CYS A 306 -0.39 10.19 -18.35
CA CYS A 306 0.26 9.38 -17.32
C CYS A 306 1.12 10.23 -16.36
N VAL A 307 1.24 9.79 -15.11
CA VAL A 307 2.18 10.29 -14.12
C VAL A 307 3.31 9.29 -14.01
N VAL A 308 4.47 9.68 -14.54
CA VAL A 308 5.57 8.77 -14.83
C VAL A 308 6.60 8.79 -13.72
N ALA A 309 6.79 7.65 -13.06
CA ALA A 309 7.98 7.37 -12.28
C ALA A 309 9.01 6.68 -13.18
N LEU A 310 10.23 7.23 -13.29
CA LEU A 310 11.29 6.65 -14.11
C LEU A 310 12.42 6.17 -13.22
N MET A 311 12.86 4.93 -13.39
CA MET A 311 14.06 4.38 -12.76
C MET A 311 15.18 4.18 -13.79
N GLY A 312 16.38 4.73 -13.54
CA GLY A 312 17.51 4.59 -14.47
C GLY A 312 18.82 5.19 -13.93
N ASN A 313 19.93 5.04 -14.68
CA ASN A 313 21.23 5.59 -14.30
C ASN A 313 21.87 6.55 -15.33
N GLY A 314 21.37 6.59 -16.58
CA GLY A 314 22.17 7.09 -17.71
C GLY A 314 21.66 8.35 -18.44
N ASP A 315 20.39 8.70 -18.32
CA ASP A 315 19.81 9.90 -18.96
C ASP A 315 19.25 10.86 -17.91
N ASP A 316 20.10 11.78 -17.47
CA ASP A 316 19.76 12.85 -16.52
C ASP A 316 18.61 13.74 -17.02
N ASN A 317 18.45 13.93 -18.34
CA ASN A 317 17.32 14.68 -18.88
C ASN A 317 16.01 13.89 -18.80
N ALA A 318 16.08 12.57 -18.96
CA ALA A 318 14.91 11.72 -18.80
C ALA A 318 14.46 11.66 -17.33
N LEU A 319 15.42 11.52 -16.40
CA LEU A 319 15.16 11.55 -14.97
C LEU A 319 14.55 12.89 -14.54
N ALA A 320 15.11 14.01 -15.02
CA ALA A 320 14.58 15.35 -14.72
C ALA A 320 13.23 15.66 -15.39
N ALA A 321 12.91 14.96 -16.49
CA ALA A 321 11.63 15.11 -17.18
C ALA A 321 10.50 14.32 -16.50
N ALA A 322 10.82 13.26 -15.75
CA ALA A 322 9.86 12.40 -15.07
C ALA A 322 9.11 13.16 -13.96
N ASP A 323 7.94 12.66 -13.56
CA ASP A 323 7.21 13.20 -12.40
C ASP A 323 7.81 12.69 -11.07
N CYS A 324 8.57 11.60 -11.14
CA CYS A 324 9.38 11.01 -10.08
C CYS A 324 10.60 10.31 -10.72
N GLY A 325 11.75 10.97 -10.75
CA GLY A 325 13.01 10.40 -11.22
C GLY A 325 13.75 9.63 -10.11
N ILE A 326 13.96 8.33 -10.30
CA ILE A 326 14.68 7.44 -9.39
C ILE A 326 16.02 7.07 -10.04
N GLY A 327 17.07 7.76 -9.60
CA GLY A 327 18.43 7.57 -10.09
C GLY A 327 19.14 6.44 -9.36
N VAL A 328 19.59 5.40 -10.07
CA VAL A 328 20.39 4.31 -9.48
C VAL A 328 21.86 4.66 -9.59
N TRP A 329 22.58 4.67 -8.47
CA TRP A 329 24.00 5.00 -8.44
C TRP A 329 24.80 3.88 -7.76
N ALA A 330 25.73 3.30 -8.52
CA ALA A 330 26.60 2.21 -8.08
C ALA A 330 27.86 2.68 -7.33
N GLY A 331 28.06 3.99 -7.19
CA GLY A 331 29.24 4.59 -6.55
C GLY A 331 30.42 4.80 -7.49
N ASP A 332 30.36 4.21 -8.69
CA ASP A 332 31.28 4.44 -9.79
C ASP A 332 30.60 5.21 -10.93
N GLY A 333 31.20 6.34 -11.33
CA GLY A 333 30.67 7.21 -12.39
C GLY A 333 29.88 8.44 -11.88
N PRO A 334 29.34 9.25 -12.81
CA PRO A 334 28.64 10.48 -12.47
C PRO A 334 27.35 10.19 -11.70
N ALA A 335 27.10 10.97 -10.66
CA ALA A 335 25.83 10.89 -9.94
C ALA A 335 24.67 11.34 -10.86
N PRO A 336 23.50 10.67 -10.79
CA PRO A 336 22.34 11.01 -11.60
C PRO A 336 21.66 12.28 -11.05
N TRP A 337 22.21 13.45 -11.37
CA TRP A 337 21.75 14.75 -10.85
C TRP A 337 20.36 15.14 -11.37
N GLY A 338 19.90 14.50 -12.45
CA GLY A 338 18.53 14.65 -12.93
C GLY A 338 17.48 13.95 -12.07
N ALA A 339 17.87 13.07 -11.14
CA ALA A 339 16.94 12.32 -10.29
C ALA A 339 16.34 13.17 -9.16
N ASP A 340 15.12 12.84 -8.77
CA ASP A 340 14.50 13.36 -7.53
C ASP A 340 14.92 12.54 -6.31
N VAL A 341 15.19 11.24 -6.50
CA VAL A 341 15.66 10.32 -5.47
C VAL A 341 16.82 9.50 -6.03
N ILE A 342 17.98 9.57 -5.38
CA ILE A 342 19.14 8.74 -5.68
C ILE A 342 19.12 7.53 -4.75
N VAL A 343 19.15 6.33 -5.33
CA VAL A 343 19.18 5.05 -4.62
C VAL A 343 20.49 4.32 -4.91
N GLY A 344 20.91 3.46 -3.98
CA GLY A 344 22.07 2.60 -4.19
C GLY A 344 21.79 1.52 -5.23
N ASP A 345 22.86 0.90 -5.74
CA ASP A 345 22.74 -0.16 -6.73
C ASP A 345 22.03 -1.41 -6.22
N ASP A 346 21.88 -1.66 -4.91
CA ASP A 346 21.13 -2.81 -4.40
C ASP A 346 19.62 -2.80 -4.73
N LEU A 347 19.10 -1.67 -5.24
CA LEU A 347 17.68 -1.41 -5.55
C LEU A 347 16.71 -1.63 -4.38
N ALA A 348 17.19 -1.88 -3.17
CA ALA A 348 16.34 -2.18 -2.02
C ALA A 348 15.51 -0.95 -1.62
N ALA A 349 16.13 0.23 -1.66
CA ALA A 349 15.42 1.49 -1.45
C ALA A 349 14.47 1.84 -2.61
N ALA A 350 14.79 1.39 -3.84
CA ALA A 350 13.97 1.60 -5.02
C ALA A 350 12.67 0.78 -4.93
N LEU A 351 12.77 -0.51 -4.58
CA LEU A 351 11.63 -1.38 -4.29
C LEU A 351 10.77 -0.81 -3.16
N PHE A 352 11.39 -0.35 -2.08
CA PHE A 352 10.67 0.26 -0.96
C PHE A 352 9.90 1.53 -1.37
N LEU A 353 10.45 2.33 -2.30
CA LEU A 353 9.77 3.50 -2.85
C LEU A 353 8.59 3.10 -3.73
N VAL A 354 8.72 2.04 -4.55
CA VAL A 354 7.64 1.51 -5.39
C VAL A 354 6.51 0.94 -4.53
N ASP A 355 6.81 0.16 -3.48
CA ASP A 355 5.81 -0.31 -2.50
C ASP A 355 5.06 0.86 -1.84
N ALA A 356 5.75 1.99 -1.64
CA ALA A 356 5.15 3.16 -1.03
C ALA A 356 4.09 3.83 -1.93
N VAL A 357 4.16 3.65 -3.25
CA VAL A 357 3.21 4.24 -4.21
C VAL A 357 1.79 3.74 -3.94
N SER A 358 1.60 2.42 -3.85
CA SER A 358 0.31 1.79 -3.56
C SER A 358 -0.25 2.25 -2.21
N VAL A 359 0.60 2.29 -1.19
CA VAL A 359 0.22 2.72 0.16
C VAL A 359 -0.16 4.21 0.17
N ALA A 360 0.55 5.06 -0.58
CA ALA A 360 0.27 6.48 -0.68
C ALA A 360 -1.11 6.75 -1.32
N HIS A 361 -1.47 6.00 -2.36
CA HIS A 361 -2.77 6.13 -3.02
C HIS A 361 -3.93 5.79 -2.08
N GLU A 362 -3.88 4.62 -1.43
CA GLU A 362 -4.92 4.18 -0.49
C GLU A 362 -4.99 5.08 0.74
N LEU A 363 -3.84 5.49 1.29
CA LEU A 363 -3.80 6.41 2.42
C LEU A 363 -4.42 7.77 2.09
N SER A 364 -4.19 8.29 0.88
CA SER A 364 -4.77 9.56 0.44
C SER A 364 -6.30 9.46 0.37
N ARG A 365 -6.84 8.35 -0.15
CA ARG A 365 -8.29 8.08 -0.15
C ARG A 365 -8.87 8.00 1.27
N GLN A 366 -8.20 7.29 2.18
CA GLN A 366 -8.61 7.20 3.58
C GLN A 366 -8.57 8.57 4.28
N SER A 367 -7.55 9.37 3.99
CA SER A 367 -7.40 10.72 4.56
C SER A 367 -8.48 11.68 4.04
N VAL A 368 -8.89 11.54 2.77
CA VAL A 368 -10.06 12.23 2.20
C VAL A 368 -11.36 11.79 2.88
N ALA A 369 -11.56 10.48 3.13
CA ALA A 369 -12.73 9.98 3.84
C ALA A 369 -12.81 10.55 5.27
N LEU A 370 -11.68 10.62 5.98
CA LEU A 370 -11.60 11.28 7.29
C LEU A 370 -11.89 12.78 7.20
N ALA A 371 -11.40 13.47 6.17
CA ALA A 371 -11.70 14.88 5.93
C ALA A 371 -13.20 15.12 5.71
N LEU A 372 -13.84 14.31 4.87
CA LEU A 372 -15.28 14.34 4.63
C LEU A 372 -16.09 14.07 5.90
N GLY A 373 -15.69 13.07 6.68
CA GLY A 373 -16.31 12.76 7.97
C GLY A 373 -16.19 13.92 8.97
N GLY A 374 -14.98 14.47 9.11
CA GLY A 374 -14.70 15.63 9.94
C GLY A 374 -15.49 16.87 9.52
N ALA A 375 -15.55 17.15 8.22
CA ALA A 375 -16.30 18.27 7.66
C ALA A 375 -17.81 18.14 7.85
N SER A 376 -18.34 16.93 7.72
CA SER A 376 -19.75 16.63 7.96
C SER A 376 -20.12 16.91 9.41
N VAL A 377 -19.33 16.40 10.37
CA VAL A 377 -19.52 16.66 11.80
C VAL A 377 -19.37 18.16 12.10
N ALA A 378 -18.38 18.81 11.53
CA ALA A 378 -18.10 20.23 11.75
C ALA A 378 -19.23 21.14 11.21
N GLY A 379 -19.75 20.87 10.01
CA GLY A 379 -20.87 21.62 9.42
C GLY A 379 -22.15 21.47 10.23
N VAL A 380 -22.40 20.27 10.76
CA VAL A 380 -23.53 20.01 11.67
C VAL A 380 -23.37 20.81 12.97
N LEU A 381 -22.21 20.77 13.61
CA LEU A 381 -21.92 21.55 14.83
C LEU A 381 -22.06 23.06 14.59
N ALA A 382 -21.65 23.54 13.42
CA ALA A 382 -21.76 24.95 13.03
C ALA A 382 -23.21 25.45 12.95
N LEU A 383 -24.13 24.63 12.43
CA LEU A 383 -25.55 25.00 12.29
C LEU A 383 -26.30 25.04 13.62
N VAL A 384 -25.87 24.20 14.55
CA VAL A 384 -26.68 23.82 15.70
C VAL A 384 -26.29 24.54 16.96
N LEU A 385 -24.99 24.64 17.20
CA LEU A 385 -24.52 25.19 18.45
C LEU A 385 -24.87 26.69 18.49
N PRO A 386 -24.94 27.26 19.71
CA PRO A 386 -24.99 28.70 19.85
C PRO A 386 -23.90 29.33 18.98
N PRO A 387 -24.16 30.44 18.28
CA PRO A 387 -23.18 31.06 17.38
C PRO A 387 -21.80 31.28 18.01
N ARG A 388 -21.76 31.54 19.33
CA ARG A 388 -20.54 31.70 20.13
C ARG A 388 -19.68 30.43 20.26
N LEU A 389 -20.25 29.24 20.08
CA LEU A 389 -19.59 27.94 20.23
C LEU A 389 -19.45 27.18 18.90
N ALA A 390 -20.25 27.55 17.89
CA ALA A 390 -20.34 26.92 16.58
C ALA A 390 -18.97 26.76 15.92
N THR A 391 -18.22 27.85 15.74
CA THR A 391 -16.91 27.84 15.07
C THR A 391 -15.87 27.03 15.84
N ALA A 392 -15.80 27.18 17.17
CA ALA A 392 -14.81 26.49 17.99
C ALA A 392 -15.01 24.96 17.99
N ARG A 393 -16.26 24.50 18.06
CA ARG A 393 -16.59 23.06 18.05
C ARG A 393 -16.49 22.45 16.65
N ALA A 394 -16.88 23.19 15.62
CA ALA A 394 -16.65 22.79 14.23
C ALA A 394 -15.15 22.55 13.96
N MET A 395 -14.30 23.49 14.35
CA MET A 395 -12.84 23.35 14.21
C MET A 395 -12.27 22.20 15.05
N THR A 396 -12.88 21.87 16.19
CA THR A 396 -12.48 20.69 16.97
C THR A 396 -12.67 19.41 16.17
N ALA A 397 -13.81 19.25 15.48
CA ALA A 397 -14.07 18.07 14.65
C ALA A 397 -13.11 17.96 13.46
N VAL A 398 -12.80 19.08 12.79
CA VAL A 398 -11.78 19.12 11.71
C VAL A 398 -10.41 18.72 12.23
N ASN A 399 -9.99 19.25 13.39
CA ASN A 399 -8.68 18.93 13.98
C ASN A 399 -8.61 17.47 14.47
N VAL A 400 -9.70 16.90 15.01
CA VAL A 400 -9.75 15.48 15.40
C VAL A 400 -9.62 14.57 14.17
N ALA A 401 -10.29 14.91 13.06
CA ALA A 401 -10.12 14.19 11.80
C ALA A 401 -8.68 14.27 11.27
N ALA A 402 -8.03 15.43 11.40
CA ALA A 402 -6.63 15.59 11.03
C ALA A 402 -5.69 14.75 11.91
N LEU A 403 -5.90 14.70 13.23
CA LEU A 403 -5.14 13.80 14.12
C LEU A 403 -5.33 12.33 13.76
N ALA A 404 -6.56 11.92 13.43
CA ALA A 404 -6.84 10.56 13.00
C ALA A 404 -6.12 10.22 11.68
N ALA A 405 -6.07 11.16 10.74
CA ALA A 405 -5.35 11.00 9.47
C ALA A 405 -3.82 10.91 9.70
N GLN A 406 -3.26 11.76 10.57
CA GLN A 406 -1.84 11.68 10.95
C GLN A 406 -1.50 10.35 11.63
N ALA A 407 -2.34 9.88 12.56
CA ALA A 407 -2.14 8.58 13.23
C ALA A 407 -2.23 7.40 12.25
N ASN A 408 -3.17 7.46 11.29
CA ASN A 408 -3.27 6.47 10.20
C ASN A 408 -2.01 6.49 9.32
N ALA A 409 -1.54 7.66 8.92
CA ALA A 409 -0.33 7.87 8.14
C ALA A 409 0.92 7.30 8.83
N THR A 410 1.11 7.61 10.12
CA THR A 410 2.22 7.05 10.91
C THR A 410 2.13 5.53 11.03
N ARG A 411 0.94 4.96 11.29
CA ARG A 411 0.76 3.51 11.34
C ARG A 411 1.07 2.85 9.99
N ALA A 412 0.57 3.41 8.89
CA ALA A 412 0.81 2.90 7.54
C ALA A 412 2.31 2.93 7.20
N ALA A 413 3.00 4.04 7.50
CA ALA A 413 4.43 4.16 7.29
C ALA A 413 5.24 3.16 8.14
N ILE A 414 4.87 2.93 9.40
CA ILE A 414 5.53 1.93 10.26
C ILE A 414 5.32 0.52 9.70
N ALA A 415 4.09 0.19 9.25
CA ALA A 415 3.79 -1.12 8.66
C ALA A 415 4.60 -1.35 7.37
N LEU A 416 4.65 -0.36 6.48
CA LEU A 416 5.45 -0.39 5.26
C LEU A 416 6.95 -0.56 5.59
N ASN A 417 7.47 0.21 6.56
CA ASN A 417 8.87 0.12 6.97
C ASN A 417 9.26 -1.27 7.50
N ARG A 418 8.34 -1.95 8.20
CA ARG A 418 8.56 -3.33 8.68
C ARG A 418 8.58 -4.33 7.53
N ARG A 419 7.70 -4.18 6.53
CA ARG A 419 7.69 -5.03 5.33
C ARG A 419 9.01 -4.93 4.56
N GLY A 420 9.43 -3.69 4.23
CA GLY A 420 10.66 -3.47 3.46
C GLY A 420 11.96 -3.86 4.17
N GLN A 421 11.95 -4.04 5.49
CA GLN A 421 13.12 -4.57 6.22
C GLN A 421 13.35 -6.07 5.98
N HIS A 422 12.32 -6.83 5.64
CA HIS A 422 12.45 -8.28 5.42
C HIS A 422 12.93 -8.61 4.00
N VAL A 423 12.72 -7.71 3.03
CA VAL A 423 13.14 -7.92 1.64
C VAL A 423 14.60 -7.49 1.40
N ALA A 424 15.07 -6.45 2.12
CA ALA A 424 16.39 -5.86 1.90
C ALA A 424 17.57 -6.69 2.46
N THR A 425 17.34 -7.76 3.23
CA THR A 425 18.42 -8.49 3.90
C THR A 425 18.96 -9.70 3.17
N ASP A 426 18.24 -10.35 2.25
CA ASP A 426 18.70 -11.61 1.66
C ASP A 426 18.22 -11.79 0.21
N ALA A 427 19.06 -11.44 -0.77
CA ALA A 427 19.01 -12.20 -2.02
C ALA A 427 19.38 -13.64 -1.64
N PRO A 428 18.49 -14.63 -1.83
CA PRO A 428 18.73 -15.96 -1.32
C PRO A 428 20.04 -16.48 -1.92
N PRO A 429 20.94 -17.06 -1.11
CA PRO A 429 22.14 -17.70 -1.62
C PRO A 429 21.77 -18.66 -2.75
N ALA A 430 22.64 -18.80 -3.75
CA ALA A 430 22.45 -19.77 -4.84
C ALA A 430 22.59 -21.21 -4.31
N TRP A 431 21.64 -21.66 -3.48
CA TRP A 431 21.66 -22.94 -2.77
C TRP A 431 21.91 -24.13 -3.71
N HIS A 432 21.41 -24.03 -4.94
CA HIS A 432 21.59 -25.01 -6.00
C HIS A 432 23.05 -25.22 -6.41
N ALA A 433 23.86 -24.15 -6.38
CA ALA A 433 25.28 -24.15 -6.78
C ALA A 433 26.24 -24.48 -5.62
N LEU A 434 25.73 -24.61 -4.40
CA LEU A 434 26.55 -24.90 -3.21
C LEU A 434 26.67 -26.40 -2.94
N ASP A 435 27.81 -26.79 -2.37
CA ASP A 435 28.02 -28.12 -1.83
C ASP A 435 27.15 -28.34 -0.57
N VAL A 436 26.72 -29.58 -0.36
CA VAL A 436 25.84 -29.96 0.75
C VAL A 436 26.43 -29.57 2.10
N ASP A 437 27.73 -29.77 2.31
CA ASP A 437 28.35 -29.46 3.61
C ASP A 437 28.43 -27.94 3.86
N GLU A 438 28.56 -27.13 2.81
CA GLU A 438 28.50 -25.67 2.89
C GLU A 438 27.07 -25.18 3.15
N VAL A 439 26.07 -25.80 2.53
CA VAL A 439 24.65 -25.51 2.81
C VAL A 439 24.30 -25.80 4.26
N LEU A 440 24.67 -26.99 4.76
CA LEU A 440 24.45 -27.39 6.16
C LEU A 440 25.09 -26.40 7.15
N ALA A 441 26.32 -25.95 6.87
CA ALA A 441 27.00 -24.95 7.68
C ALA A 441 26.29 -23.58 7.66
N ARG A 442 25.84 -23.12 6.48
CA ARG A 442 25.13 -21.83 6.33
C ARG A 442 23.79 -21.81 7.05
N VAL A 443 23.00 -22.87 6.95
CA VAL A 443 21.72 -22.97 7.67
C VAL A 443 21.90 -23.42 9.13
N GLY A 444 23.14 -23.65 9.58
CA GLY A 444 23.47 -24.02 10.95
C GLY A 444 22.83 -25.32 11.40
N THR A 445 22.84 -26.34 10.54
CA THR A 445 22.31 -27.69 10.84
C THR A 445 23.35 -28.76 10.50
N SER A 446 23.02 -30.02 10.78
CA SER A 446 23.86 -31.16 10.41
C SER A 446 23.07 -32.16 9.60
N ARG A 447 23.73 -33.19 9.05
CA ARG A 447 22.99 -34.31 8.46
C ARG A 447 22.00 -34.89 9.48
N ARG A 448 22.33 -34.99 10.78
CA ARG A 448 21.42 -35.47 11.82
C ARG A 448 20.21 -34.54 12.11
N GLY A 449 20.05 -33.46 11.37
CA GLY A 449 18.97 -32.49 11.56
C GLY A 449 19.23 -31.55 12.74
N LEU A 450 18.21 -30.77 13.08
CA LEU A 450 18.21 -29.81 14.19
C LEU A 450 17.93 -30.50 15.52
N SER A 451 18.30 -29.87 16.62
CA SER A 451 17.77 -30.27 17.93
C SER A 451 16.32 -29.80 18.12
N GLY A 452 15.54 -30.49 18.95
CA GLY A 452 14.16 -30.06 19.24
C GLY A 452 14.05 -28.64 19.83
N GLU A 453 15.06 -28.19 20.58
CA GLU A 453 15.13 -26.83 21.15
C GLU A 453 15.45 -25.77 20.08
N GLU A 454 16.36 -26.06 19.15
CA GLU A 454 16.64 -25.17 18.02
C GLU A 454 15.45 -25.06 17.07
N ALA A 455 14.75 -26.16 16.81
CA ALA A 455 13.58 -26.17 15.95
C ALA A 455 12.44 -25.29 16.50
N THR A 456 12.26 -25.22 17.83
CA THR A 456 11.21 -24.38 18.45
C THR A 456 11.60 -22.91 18.59
N THR A 457 12.89 -22.58 18.53
CA THR A 457 13.40 -21.21 18.63
C THR A 457 13.57 -20.54 17.26
N ARG A 458 13.72 -21.33 16.20
CA ARG A 458 13.71 -20.83 14.83
C ARG A 458 12.31 -20.41 14.41
N PRO A 459 12.19 -19.31 13.64
CA PRO A 459 10.91 -18.95 13.05
C PRO A 459 10.47 -20.06 12.09
N SER A 460 9.32 -20.67 12.35
CA SER A 460 8.63 -21.48 11.34
C SER A 460 8.20 -20.60 10.18
N ALA A 461 7.82 -21.21 9.05
CA ALA A 461 7.25 -20.51 7.91
C ALA A 461 6.23 -19.49 8.43
N ASP A 462 6.46 -18.18 8.27
CA ASP A 462 5.40 -17.22 8.57
C ASP A 462 4.35 -17.49 7.48
N PRO A 463 3.13 -17.93 7.84
CA PRO A 463 2.08 -18.16 6.87
C PRO A 463 1.54 -16.80 6.42
N ALA A 464 2.40 -15.87 6.00
CA ALA A 464 2.09 -14.46 5.79
C ALA A 464 1.02 -14.24 4.70
N HIS A 465 0.63 -15.29 3.97
CA HIS A 465 -0.48 -15.30 3.02
C HIS A 465 -1.72 -16.08 3.48
N LEU A 466 -1.66 -16.82 4.59
CA LEU A 466 -2.86 -17.22 5.31
C LEU A 466 -3.36 -15.99 6.06
N GLU A 467 -4.45 -15.39 5.60
CA GLU A 467 -5.15 -14.33 6.35
C GLU A 467 -5.47 -14.87 7.74
N ARG A 468 -4.59 -14.61 8.73
CA ARG A 468 -4.83 -15.03 10.11
C ARG A 468 -6.20 -14.48 10.52
N PRO A 469 -7.05 -15.29 11.18
CA PRO A 469 -8.39 -14.87 11.56
C PRO A 469 -8.27 -13.56 12.32
N SER A 470 -9.03 -12.55 11.87
CA SER A 470 -8.87 -11.21 12.42
C SER A 470 -9.19 -11.23 13.91
N SER A 471 -8.38 -10.55 14.72
CA SER A 471 -8.70 -10.46 16.15
C SER A 471 -10.05 -9.77 16.32
N LEU A 472 -10.86 -10.19 17.30
CA LEU A 472 -12.20 -9.65 17.50
C LEU A 472 -12.28 -8.11 17.46
N PRO A 473 -11.34 -7.34 18.08
CA PRO A 473 -11.34 -5.88 17.98
C PRO A 473 -11.11 -5.38 16.54
N THR A 474 -10.25 -6.06 15.79
CA THR A 474 -9.95 -5.74 14.39
C THR A 474 -11.15 -6.02 13.49
N ALA A 475 -11.85 -7.14 13.73
CA ALA A 475 -13.09 -7.47 13.02
C ALA A 475 -14.18 -6.41 13.26
N ILE A 476 -14.36 -5.98 14.51
CA ILE A 476 -15.31 -4.91 14.88
C ILE A 476 -14.90 -3.58 14.24
N ALA A 477 -13.62 -3.23 14.26
CA ALA A 477 -13.13 -1.99 13.66
C ALA A 477 -13.34 -1.97 12.13
N LYS A 478 -13.08 -3.08 11.45
CA LYS A 478 -13.36 -3.25 10.01
C LYS A 478 -14.85 -3.13 9.71
N GLU A 479 -15.71 -3.73 10.53
CA GLU A 479 -17.17 -3.62 10.36
C GLU A 479 -17.68 -2.18 10.56
N LEU A 480 -17.09 -1.46 11.53
CA LEU A 480 -17.39 -0.03 11.73
C LEU A 480 -16.86 0.84 10.58
N ALA A 481 -15.88 0.40 9.80
CA ALA A 481 -15.36 1.11 8.63
C ALA A 481 -16.18 0.87 7.34
N ASN A 482 -17.39 0.32 7.44
CA ASN A 482 -18.30 0.08 6.32
C ASN A 482 -18.74 1.40 5.63
N PRO A 483 -18.91 1.43 4.29
CA PRO A 483 -19.47 2.56 3.53
C PRO A 483 -20.74 3.20 4.12
N LEU A 484 -21.56 2.46 4.88
CA LEU A 484 -22.79 2.95 5.51
C LEU A 484 -22.56 3.67 6.84
N THR A 485 -21.45 3.40 7.54
CA THR A 485 -21.16 4.02 8.85
C THR A 485 -21.02 5.53 8.78
N PRO A 486 -20.33 6.14 7.80
CA PRO A 486 -20.29 7.61 7.66
C PRO A 486 -21.68 8.23 7.49
N VAL A 487 -22.60 7.54 6.81
CA VAL A 487 -23.98 8.03 6.60
C VAL A 487 -24.76 8.02 7.91
N LEU A 488 -24.71 6.92 8.67
CA LEU A 488 -25.36 6.81 9.97
C LEU A 488 -24.74 7.73 11.03
N ALA A 489 -23.41 7.90 11.00
CA ALA A 489 -22.71 8.87 11.82
C ALA A 489 -23.15 10.30 11.47
N GLY A 490 -23.32 10.60 10.17
CA GLY A 490 -23.91 11.85 9.69
C GLY A 490 -25.34 12.06 10.19
N ALA A 491 -26.19 11.04 10.11
CA ALA A 491 -27.57 11.09 10.60
C ALA A 491 -27.65 11.29 12.13
N ALA A 492 -26.87 10.52 12.90
CA ALA A 492 -26.76 10.67 14.34
C ALA A 492 -26.24 12.07 14.72
N ALA A 493 -25.23 12.57 13.99
CA ALA A 493 -24.74 13.92 14.15
C ALA A 493 -25.87 14.93 13.91
N ILE A 494 -26.58 14.86 12.78
CA ILE A 494 -27.69 15.78 12.47
C ILE A 494 -28.77 15.71 13.57
N SER A 495 -29.21 14.53 14.00
CA SER A 495 -30.21 14.37 15.07
C SER A 495 -29.75 14.95 16.40
N SER A 496 -28.50 14.69 16.80
CA SER A 496 -27.93 15.22 18.04
C SER A 496 -27.94 16.74 18.01
N ALA A 497 -27.66 17.27 16.82
CA ALA A 497 -27.46 18.66 16.65
C ALA A 497 -28.82 19.40 16.61
N VAL A 498 -29.84 18.77 16.05
CA VAL A 498 -31.23 19.25 16.12
C VAL A 498 -31.80 19.15 17.55
N GLY A 499 -30.98 18.78 18.54
CA GLY A 499 -31.30 18.67 19.97
C GLY A 499 -32.10 17.42 20.31
N SER A 500 -32.16 16.47 19.37
CA SER A 500 -32.77 15.16 19.55
C SER A 500 -31.70 14.19 20.05
N VAL A 501 -31.30 14.36 21.32
CA VAL A 501 -30.31 13.47 21.96
C VAL A 501 -30.81 12.03 21.94
N THR A 502 -32.13 11.83 22.10
CA THR A 502 -32.77 10.52 22.03
C THR A 502 -32.61 9.88 20.66
N ASP A 503 -32.93 10.58 19.57
CA ASP A 503 -32.80 10.02 18.22
C ASP A 503 -31.34 9.77 17.85
N ALA A 504 -30.43 10.66 18.25
CA ALA A 504 -29.00 10.47 18.05
C ALA A 504 -28.45 9.26 18.83
N ALA A 505 -28.89 9.10 20.07
CA ALA A 505 -28.54 7.96 20.90
C ALA A 505 -29.12 6.66 20.32
N ILE A 506 -30.33 6.68 19.77
CA ILE A 506 -30.93 5.53 19.09
C ILE A 506 -30.12 5.17 17.84
N VAL A 507 -29.83 6.14 16.95
CA VAL A 507 -29.06 5.88 15.72
C VAL A 507 -27.65 5.41 16.06
N GLY A 508 -26.98 6.04 17.03
CA GLY A 508 -25.65 5.65 17.49
C GLY A 508 -25.64 4.27 18.15
N ALA A 509 -26.66 3.94 18.95
CA ALA A 509 -26.80 2.63 19.57
C ALA A 509 -27.08 1.54 18.54
N VAL A 510 -27.92 1.80 17.54
CA VAL A 510 -28.20 0.87 16.44
C VAL A 510 -26.94 0.65 15.60
N ALA A 511 -26.25 1.72 15.19
CA ALA A 511 -25.01 1.62 14.43
C ALA A 511 -23.90 0.88 15.21
N GLY A 512 -23.74 1.20 16.50
CA GLY A 512 -22.77 0.54 17.38
C GLY A 512 -23.12 -0.93 17.65
N ALA A 513 -24.39 -1.25 17.89
CA ALA A 513 -24.86 -2.62 18.05
C ALA A 513 -24.67 -3.41 16.75
N ASN A 514 -24.97 -2.83 15.59
CA ASN A 514 -24.75 -3.47 14.29
C ASN A 514 -23.26 -3.70 14.03
N GLY A 515 -22.39 -2.71 14.29
CA GLY A 515 -20.94 -2.89 14.15
C GLY A 515 -20.39 -3.98 15.09
N LEU A 516 -20.90 -4.05 16.32
CA LEU A 516 -20.53 -5.08 17.28
C LEU A 516 -21.05 -6.47 16.85
N ILE A 517 -22.33 -6.58 16.51
CA ILE A 517 -22.97 -7.83 16.08
C ILE A 517 -22.31 -8.33 14.79
N GLY A 518 -22.14 -7.45 13.80
CA GLY A 518 -21.48 -7.74 12.53
C GLY A 518 -20.02 -8.14 12.74
N GLY A 519 -19.25 -7.42 13.56
CA GLY A 519 -17.87 -7.77 13.89
C GLY A 519 -17.74 -9.12 14.61
N VAL A 520 -18.61 -9.40 15.59
CA VAL A 520 -18.66 -10.70 16.28
C VAL A 520 -19.08 -11.82 15.33
N GLN A 521 -20.06 -11.59 14.46
CA GLN A 521 -20.53 -12.56 13.47
C GLN A 521 -19.44 -12.86 12.44
N ARG A 522 -18.78 -11.84 11.90
CA ARG A 522 -17.65 -11.97 10.97
C ARG A 522 -16.52 -12.76 11.60
N TYR A 523 -16.13 -12.42 12.83
CA TYR A 523 -15.13 -13.17 13.59
C TYR A 523 -15.50 -14.65 13.77
N ARG A 524 -16.77 -14.96 14.13
CA ARG A 524 -17.23 -16.35 14.27
C ARG A 524 -17.20 -17.12 12.95
N VAL A 525 -17.51 -16.45 11.84
CA VAL A 525 -17.51 -17.04 10.49
C VAL A 525 -16.08 -17.31 10.04
N GLU A 526 -15.17 -16.33 10.16
CA GLU A 526 -13.74 -16.50 9.84
C GLU A 526 -13.15 -17.67 10.62
N ARG A 527 -13.45 -17.76 11.92
CA ARG A 527 -13.01 -18.87 12.77
C ARG A 527 -13.62 -20.21 12.37
N ALA A 528 -14.88 -20.24 11.92
CA ALA A 528 -15.51 -21.47 11.46
C ALA A 528 -14.94 -21.96 10.12
N VAL A 529 -14.49 -21.05 9.25
CA VAL A 529 -13.77 -21.39 8.02
C VAL A 529 -12.36 -21.88 8.34
N SER A 530 -11.64 -21.20 9.23
CA SER A 530 -10.30 -21.62 9.70
C SER A 530 -10.34 -23.03 10.30
N ALA A 531 -11.35 -23.33 11.13
CA ALA A 531 -11.49 -24.67 11.72
C ALA A 531 -11.76 -25.79 10.70
N LEU A 532 -12.26 -25.46 9.49
CA LEU A 532 -12.37 -26.44 8.40
C LEU A 532 -11.01 -26.67 7.71
N GLN A 533 -10.10 -25.70 7.78
CA GLN A 533 -8.73 -25.82 7.25
C GLN A 533 -7.85 -26.63 8.20
N ASP A 534 -7.96 -26.39 9.50
CA ASP A 534 -7.19 -27.08 10.55
C ASP A 534 -7.54 -28.57 10.70
N ALA A 535 -8.58 -29.06 10.01
CA ALA A 535 -9.09 -30.42 10.17
C ALA A 535 -8.30 -31.51 9.40
N ASP A 536 -7.41 -31.12 8.48
CA ASP A 536 -6.62 -32.05 7.67
C ASP A 536 -5.16 -31.56 7.49
N PRO A 537 -4.32 -31.66 8.55
CA PRO A 537 -2.94 -31.20 8.49
C PRO A 537 -2.09 -32.17 7.65
N GLN A 538 -1.38 -31.63 6.67
CA GLN A 538 -0.37 -32.38 5.93
C GLN A 538 0.84 -32.65 6.85
N LEU A 539 1.11 -33.92 7.13
CA LEU A 539 2.24 -34.35 7.95
C LEU A 539 3.48 -34.60 7.09
N VAL A 540 4.65 -34.26 7.63
CA VAL A 540 5.97 -34.41 7.00
C VAL A 540 6.91 -35.07 8.00
N THR A 541 7.70 -36.05 7.55
CA THR A 541 8.76 -36.63 8.36
C THR A 541 10.02 -35.78 8.31
N VAL A 542 10.44 -35.23 9.46
CA VAL A 542 11.70 -34.50 9.63
C VAL A 542 12.63 -35.28 10.56
N ARG A 543 13.94 -35.06 10.41
CA ARG A 543 14.94 -35.58 11.34
C ARG A 543 15.26 -34.50 12.38
N ARG A 544 14.95 -34.76 13.66
CA ARG A 544 15.28 -33.89 14.79
C ARG A 544 15.94 -34.73 15.89
N ASP A 545 17.00 -34.21 16.51
CA ASP A 545 17.86 -34.94 17.45
C ASP A 545 18.42 -36.28 16.89
N GLY A 546 18.54 -36.38 15.56
CA GLY A 546 18.98 -37.60 14.86
C GLY A 546 17.89 -38.65 14.63
N GLU A 547 16.69 -38.45 15.16
CA GLU A 547 15.56 -39.38 15.05
C GLU A 547 14.48 -38.84 14.08
N PRO A 548 13.74 -39.71 13.37
CA PRO A 548 12.61 -39.29 12.55
C PRO A 548 11.41 -38.91 13.43
N VAL A 549 10.85 -37.74 13.17
CA VAL A 549 9.68 -37.18 13.87
C VAL A 549 8.71 -36.64 12.82
N GLU A 550 7.42 -36.99 12.95
CA GLU A 550 6.38 -36.39 12.13
C GLU A 550 5.99 -35.01 12.69
N VAL A 551 5.98 -34.01 11.83
CA VAL A 551 5.58 -32.63 12.13
C VAL A 551 4.58 -32.16 11.08
N ALA A 552 3.74 -31.18 11.39
CA ALA A 552 2.92 -30.56 10.36
C ALA A 552 3.82 -29.81 9.36
N ALA A 553 3.42 -29.75 8.08
CA ALA A 553 4.18 -29.03 7.05
C ALA A 553 4.42 -27.55 7.41
N GLU A 554 3.50 -26.93 8.15
CA GLU A 554 3.62 -25.55 8.66
C GLU A 554 4.64 -25.38 9.80
N ASP A 555 4.98 -26.47 10.50
CA ASP A 555 5.96 -26.49 11.58
C ASP A 555 7.40 -26.78 11.09
N VAL A 556 7.57 -26.91 9.78
CA VAL A 556 8.88 -27.09 9.14
C VAL A 556 9.64 -25.76 9.16
N VAL A 557 10.88 -25.79 9.64
CA VAL A 557 11.76 -24.62 9.77
C VAL A 557 12.98 -24.75 8.86
N VAL A 558 13.59 -23.61 8.50
CA VAL A 558 14.89 -23.61 7.80
C VAL A 558 15.93 -24.37 8.63
N GLY A 559 16.62 -25.32 7.99
CA GLY A 559 17.60 -26.22 8.61
C GLY A 559 17.04 -27.58 9.02
N ASP A 560 15.72 -27.81 8.99
CA ASP A 560 15.17 -29.16 9.14
C ASP A 560 15.67 -30.06 7.99
N VAL A 561 15.91 -31.34 8.30
CA VAL A 561 16.22 -32.35 7.28
C VAL A 561 14.96 -33.17 7.06
N VAL A 562 14.30 -32.96 5.91
CA VAL A 562 13.10 -33.67 5.50
C VAL A 562 13.46 -34.99 4.83
N ARG A 563 12.64 -36.02 5.08
CA ARG A 563 12.67 -37.27 4.35
C ARG A 563 11.40 -37.37 3.53
N LEU A 564 11.57 -37.60 2.23
CA LEU A 564 10.47 -37.65 1.27
C LEU A 564 10.56 -38.96 0.47
N GLU A 565 9.41 -39.54 0.19
CA GLU A 565 9.24 -40.75 -0.63
C GLU A 565 8.21 -40.50 -1.73
N ALA A 566 8.12 -41.41 -2.69
CA ALA A 566 7.17 -41.29 -3.80
C ALA A 566 5.73 -41.10 -3.30
N GLY A 567 5.08 -40.04 -3.81
CA GLY A 567 3.74 -39.60 -3.40
C GLY A 567 3.72 -38.45 -2.38
N ASP A 568 4.86 -38.13 -1.76
CA ASP A 568 4.95 -36.99 -0.83
C ASP A 568 5.01 -35.66 -1.59
N ALA A 569 4.28 -34.66 -1.09
CA ALA A 569 4.48 -33.28 -1.54
C ALA A 569 5.67 -32.66 -0.82
N VAL A 570 6.42 -31.83 -1.54
CA VAL A 570 7.55 -31.10 -1.00
C VAL A 570 7.03 -29.90 -0.17
N PRO A 571 7.30 -29.84 1.14
CA PRO A 571 6.68 -28.87 2.03
C PRO A 571 7.36 -27.49 2.04
N ALA A 572 8.58 -27.40 1.51
CA ALA A 572 9.42 -26.21 1.54
C ALA A 572 10.55 -26.37 0.52
N ASP A 573 11.17 -25.27 0.11
CA ASP A 573 12.35 -25.33 -0.75
C ASP A 573 13.52 -25.98 -0.01
N ALA A 574 14.08 -27.03 -0.58
CA ALA A 574 15.09 -27.86 0.07
C ALA A 574 16.23 -28.25 -0.86
N ARG A 575 17.44 -28.35 -0.28
CA ARG A 575 18.64 -28.83 -0.96
C ARG A 575 18.79 -30.34 -0.76
N VAL A 576 18.90 -31.09 -1.86
CA VAL A 576 19.06 -32.55 -1.82
C VAL A 576 20.40 -32.94 -1.19
N ILE A 577 20.36 -33.71 -0.09
CA ILE A 577 21.52 -34.29 0.59
C ILE A 577 21.83 -35.67 0.01
N ALA A 578 20.78 -36.47 -0.17
CA ALA A 578 20.83 -37.81 -0.71
C ALA A 578 19.57 -38.11 -1.52
N ALA A 579 19.73 -38.85 -2.62
CA ALA A 579 18.64 -39.22 -3.50
C ALA A 579 18.84 -40.67 -3.98
N ALA A 580 17.74 -41.42 -4.08
CA ALA A 580 17.73 -42.76 -4.65
C ALA A 580 16.63 -42.83 -5.72
N ALA A 581 17.04 -42.87 -7.00
CA ALA A 581 16.14 -42.84 -8.16
C ALA A 581 15.06 -41.73 -8.06
N LEU A 582 15.47 -40.56 -7.55
CA LEU A 582 14.57 -39.47 -7.22
C LEU A 582 14.13 -38.73 -8.48
N GLU A 583 12.82 -38.72 -8.72
CA GLU A 583 12.17 -37.93 -9.76
C GLU A 583 11.06 -37.11 -9.13
N VAL A 584 10.94 -35.85 -9.54
CA VAL A 584 9.99 -34.89 -8.98
C VAL A 584 9.14 -34.32 -10.09
N ASP A 585 7.83 -34.29 -9.87
CA ASP A 585 6.89 -33.56 -10.71
C ASP A 585 6.93 -32.06 -10.32
N GLU A 586 7.56 -31.27 -11.19
CA GLU A 586 7.68 -29.81 -11.04
C GLU A 586 6.70 -29.05 -11.94
N SER A 587 5.66 -29.73 -12.46
CA SER A 587 4.66 -29.13 -13.35
C SER A 587 3.95 -27.93 -12.73
N ALA A 588 3.69 -27.97 -11.42
CA ALA A 588 3.07 -26.87 -10.68
C ALA A 588 3.89 -25.56 -10.70
N LEU A 589 5.20 -25.64 -10.94
CA LEU A 589 6.12 -24.49 -10.93
C LEU A 589 6.68 -24.15 -12.32
N THR A 590 6.82 -25.16 -13.19
CA THR A 590 7.46 -25.03 -14.52
C THR A 590 6.49 -25.18 -15.68
N GLY A 591 5.32 -25.79 -15.47
CA GLY A 591 4.36 -26.15 -16.52
C GLY A 591 4.75 -27.38 -17.35
N GLU A 592 5.93 -27.96 -17.13
CA GLU A 592 6.41 -29.13 -17.86
C GLU A 592 5.93 -30.43 -17.20
N SER A 593 5.43 -31.38 -18.00
CA SER A 593 4.76 -32.60 -17.48
C SER A 593 5.68 -33.81 -17.29
N LEU A 594 6.97 -33.69 -17.61
CA LEU A 594 7.92 -34.79 -17.44
C LEU A 594 8.59 -34.68 -16.07
N PRO A 595 8.61 -35.76 -15.26
CA PRO A 595 9.34 -35.78 -14.00
C PRO A 595 10.82 -35.44 -14.20
N VAL A 596 11.35 -34.58 -13.33
CA VAL A 596 12.74 -34.14 -13.38
C VAL A 596 13.57 -34.98 -12.41
N ALA A 597 14.61 -35.62 -12.92
CA ALA A 597 15.55 -36.38 -12.10
C ALA A 597 16.37 -35.45 -11.20
N LYS A 598 16.44 -35.77 -9.90
CA LYS A 598 17.12 -34.97 -8.88
C LYS A 598 18.36 -35.67 -8.33
N THR A 599 19.40 -34.91 -8.05
CA THR A 599 20.69 -35.41 -7.56
C THR A 599 21.26 -34.49 -6.48
N PRO A 600 22.13 -34.97 -5.57
CA PRO A 600 22.76 -34.09 -4.58
C PRO A 600 23.88 -33.21 -5.18
N VAL A 601 24.26 -33.40 -6.45
CA VAL A 601 25.38 -32.69 -7.08
C VAL A 601 25.01 -31.22 -7.32
N PRO A 602 25.88 -30.25 -6.97
CA PRO A 602 25.62 -28.84 -7.26
C PRO A 602 25.36 -28.59 -8.74
N THR A 603 24.43 -27.69 -9.04
CA THR A 603 24.08 -27.26 -10.40
C THR A 603 24.35 -25.78 -10.54
N ASP A 604 24.90 -25.37 -11.69
CA ASP A 604 25.16 -23.97 -12.03
C ASP A 604 24.23 -23.59 -13.19
N SER A 605 22.96 -23.36 -12.88
CA SER A 605 21.95 -22.97 -13.87
C SER A 605 21.02 -21.88 -13.33
N ALA A 606 20.83 -20.86 -14.16
CA ALA A 606 19.88 -19.79 -13.90
C ALA A 606 18.42 -20.28 -14.01
N ALA A 607 18.13 -21.22 -14.91
CA ALA A 607 16.78 -21.73 -15.12
C ALA A 607 16.35 -22.67 -13.99
N LEU A 608 15.16 -22.46 -13.44
CA LEU A 608 14.66 -23.22 -12.28
C LEU A 608 14.50 -24.72 -12.59
N ALA A 609 13.99 -25.05 -13.77
CA ALA A 609 13.79 -26.43 -14.22
C ALA A 609 15.10 -27.25 -14.31
N ASP A 610 16.24 -26.59 -14.53
CA ASP A 610 17.54 -27.26 -14.68
C ASP A 610 18.25 -27.51 -13.33
N ARG A 611 17.70 -26.98 -12.22
CA ARG A 611 18.28 -27.11 -10.88
C ARG A 611 17.96 -28.47 -10.27
N SER A 612 18.63 -29.50 -10.77
CA SER A 612 18.46 -30.89 -10.30
C SER A 612 18.86 -31.12 -8.84
N SER A 613 19.54 -30.14 -8.24
CA SER A 613 20.06 -30.21 -6.86
C SER A 613 19.09 -29.73 -5.78
N MET A 614 17.93 -29.23 -6.21
CA MET A 614 16.89 -28.61 -5.39
C MET A 614 15.55 -29.34 -5.50
N LEU A 615 14.77 -29.23 -4.43
CA LEU A 615 13.34 -29.55 -4.35
C LEU A 615 12.60 -28.26 -4.03
N TYR A 616 11.43 -28.05 -4.63
CA TYR A 616 10.67 -26.81 -4.48
C TYR A 616 9.32 -27.03 -3.81
N GLU A 617 8.89 -26.09 -2.97
CA GLU A 617 7.56 -26.13 -2.36
C GLU A 617 6.47 -26.23 -3.44
N SER A 618 5.41 -26.99 -3.17
CA SER A 618 4.29 -27.26 -4.09
C SER A 618 4.61 -28.19 -5.28
N THR A 619 5.78 -28.83 -5.28
CA THR A 619 6.10 -29.96 -6.17
C THR A 619 5.86 -31.29 -5.47
N ALA A 620 5.84 -32.40 -6.20
CA ALA A 620 5.57 -33.72 -5.64
C ALA A 620 6.62 -34.75 -6.08
N VAL A 621 7.01 -35.65 -5.17
CA VAL A 621 7.94 -36.74 -5.49
C VAL A 621 7.20 -37.77 -6.33
N ALA A 622 7.59 -37.89 -7.60
CA ALA A 622 6.99 -38.83 -8.55
C ALA A 622 7.52 -40.26 -8.32
N ALA A 623 8.83 -40.38 -8.08
CA ALA A 623 9.48 -41.66 -7.84
C ALA A 623 10.72 -41.53 -6.94
N GLY A 624 11.09 -42.64 -6.30
CA GLY A 624 12.30 -42.72 -5.47
C GLY A 624 12.14 -42.16 -4.06
N SER A 625 13.26 -41.81 -3.44
CA SER A 625 13.30 -41.19 -2.11
C SER A 625 14.44 -40.18 -1.97
N ALA A 626 14.26 -39.25 -1.04
CA ALA A 626 15.18 -38.13 -0.80
C ALA A 626 15.40 -37.90 0.70
N GLU A 627 16.63 -37.54 1.07
CA GLU A 627 16.89 -36.70 2.24
C GLU A 627 17.29 -35.31 1.74
N ALA A 628 16.64 -34.26 2.23
CA ALA A 628 16.92 -32.88 1.83
C ALA A 628 16.91 -31.94 3.03
N VAL A 629 17.75 -30.90 3.01
CA VAL A 629 17.76 -29.84 4.05
C VAL A 629 16.95 -28.66 3.58
N VAL A 630 16.02 -28.19 4.42
CA VAL A 630 15.18 -27.04 4.14
C VAL A 630 16.02 -25.77 4.16
N VAL A 631 15.97 -24.99 3.07
CA VAL A 631 16.77 -23.75 2.91
C VAL A 631 15.90 -22.50 2.87
N ALA A 632 14.62 -22.63 2.52
CA ALA A 632 13.65 -21.54 2.59
C ALA A 632 12.24 -22.08 2.89
N THR A 633 11.44 -21.30 3.60
CA THR A 633 10.06 -21.65 3.98
C THR A 633 9.12 -20.46 3.79
N GLY A 634 7.82 -20.73 3.57
CA GLY A 634 6.80 -19.68 3.42
C GLY A 634 7.10 -18.73 2.26
N VAL A 635 7.01 -17.42 2.50
CA VAL A 635 7.22 -16.39 1.45
C VAL A 635 8.62 -16.37 0.83
N ALA A 636 9.59 -17.03 1.48
CA ALA A 636 10.97 -17.10 0.99
C ALA A 636 11.19 -18.24 -0.03
N THR A 637 10.23 -19.15 -0.22
CA THR A 637 10.32 -20.20 -1.24
C THR A 637 10.08 -19.65 -2.63
N GLN A 638 10.43 -20.40 -3.68
CA GLN A 638 10.14 -20.01 -5.06
C GLN A 638 8.63 -19.88 -5.28
N ALA A 639 7.84 -20.89 -4.90
CA ALA A 639 6.39 -20.86 -5.00
C ALA A 639 5.77 -19.75 -4.13
N GLY A 640 6.25 -19.58 -2.89
CA GLY A 640 5.82 -18.55 -1.96
C GLY A 640 6.14 -17.14 -2.45
N SER A 641 7.28 -16.94 -3.11
CA SER A 641 7.62 -15.67 -3.76
C SER A 641 6.65 -15.37 -4.89
N VAL A 642 6.37 -16.32 -5.80
CA VAL A 642 5.37 -16.13 -6.87
C VAL A 642 3.98 -15.83 -6.29
N LEU A 643 3.59 -16.52 -5.22
CA LEU A 643 2.32 -16.27 -4.55
C LEU A 643 2.28 -14.91 -3.85
N ALA A 644 3.41 -14.43 -3.30
CA ALA A 644 3.53 -13.10 -2.72
C ALA A 644 3.39 -12.01 -3.80
N LEU A 645 3.94 -12.25 -4.99
CA LEU A 645 3.79 -11.37 -6.15
C LEU A 645 2.34 -11.35 -6.67
N ALA A 646 1.60 -12.45 -6.54
CA ALA A 646 0.19 -12.56 -6.94
C ALA A 646 -0.82 -12.11 -5.85
N GLY A 647 -0.43 -12.19 -4.58
CA GLY A 647 -1.32 -12.20 -3.41
C GLY A 647 -1.90 -10.85 -2.99
N ASP A 648 -1.40 -9.74 -3.53
CA ASP A 648 -1.90 -8.38 -3.23
C ASP A 648 -2.60 -7.73 -4.44
N ALA A 649 -3.09 -8.53 -5.40
CA ALA A 649 -4.06 -8.03 -6.36
C ALA A 649 -5.24 -7.43 -5.59
N GLY A 650 -5.37 -6.10 -5.66
CA GLY A 650 -6.36 -5.31 -4.92
C GLY A 650 -7.79 -5.87 -5.06
N PRO A 651 -8.72 -5.44 -4.20
CA PRO A 651 -10.06 -6.04 -4.12
C PRO A 651 -10.67 -6.24 -5.50
N ALA A 652 -10.89 -7.50 -5.87
CA ALA A 652 -11.38 -7.88 -7.19
C ALA A 652 -12.61 -7.02 -7.56
N PRO A 653 -12.60 -6.34 -8.73
CA PRO A 653 -13.73 -5.51 -9.12
C PRO A 653 -15.01 -6.35 -9.14
N GLY A 654 -16.06 -5.91 -8.44
CA GLY A 654 -17.39 -6.52 -8.52
C GLY A 654 -17.81 -7.44 -7.36
N GLY A 655 -17.08 -7.45 -6.23
CA GLY A 655 -17.44 -8.17 -5.01
C GLY A 655 -18.79 -7.76 -4.36
N VAL A 656 -19.29 -8.46 -3.34
CA VAL A 656 -20.57 -8.15 -2.67
C VAL A 656 -20.42 -6.81 -1.97
N GLU A 657 -19.25 -6.55 -1.40
CA GLU A 657 -18.87 -5.24 -0.86
C GLU A 657 -18.88 -4.15 -1.94
N ALA A 658 -18.40 -4.43 -3.16
CA ALA A 658 -18.45 -3.48 -4.28
C ALA A 658 -19.88 -3.23 -4.77
N ARG A 659 -20.73 -4.27 -4.82
CA ARG A 659 -22.16 -4.14 -5.14
C ARG A 659 -22.92 -3.37 -4.07
N LEU A 660 -22.60 -3.58 -2.80
CA LEU A 660 -23.15 -2.80 -1.68
C LEU A 660 -22.70 -1.34 -1.75
N ALA A 661 -21.44 -1.09 -2.09
CA ALA A 661 -20.90 0.26 -2.30
C ALA A 661 -21.58 0.95 -3.50
N GLU A 662 -21.80 0.24 -4.61
CA GLU A 662 -22.50 0.75 -5.79
C GLU A 662 -23.99 1.00 -5.49
N LEU A 663 -24.65 0.09 -4.79
CA LEU A 663 -26.03 0.29 -4.33
C LEU A 663 -26.11 1.53 -3.44
N THR A 664 -25.20 1.67 -2.48
CA THR A 664 -25.10 2.85 -1.60
C THR A 664 -24.87 4.12 -2.40
N ARG A 665 -23.97 4.10 -3.39
CA ARG A 665 -23.66 5.25 -4.26
C ARG A 665 -24.89 5.68 -5.06
N ARG A 666 -25.79 4.76 -5.41
CA ARG A 666 -27.05 5.05 -6.12
C ARG A 666 -28.21 5.45 -5.20
N THR A 667 -28.35 4.81 -4.04
CA THR A 667 -29.48 5.06 -3.12
C THR A 667 -29.27 6.29 -2.24
N LEU A 668 -28.02 6.60 -1.87
CA LEU A 668 -27.72 7.73 -1.00
C LEU A 668 -28.14 9.09 -1.60
N PRO A 669 -27.91 9.40 -2.89
CA PRO A 669 -28.43 10.62 -3.51
C PRO A 669 -29.95 10.70 -3.46
N VAL A 670 -30.65 9.59 -3.70
CA VAL A 670 -32.12 9.53 -3.67
C VAL A 670 -32.63 9.78 -2.26
N ALA A 671 -32.02 9.16 -1.24
CA ALA A 671 -32.34 9.39 0.16
C ALA A 671 -32.07 10.86 0.57
N ALA A 672 -30.96 11.43 0.12
CA ALA A 672 -30.61 12.83 0.38
C ALA A 672 -31.60 13.80 -0.29
N ILE A 673 -31.95 13.59 -1.56
CA ILE A 673 -32.96 14.39 -2.28
C ILE A 673 -34.32 14.28 -1.58
N SER A 674 -34.71 13.08 -1.15
CA SER A 674 -35.96 12.86 -0.42
C SER A 674 -35.97 13.59 0.92
N GLY A 675 -34.87 13.52 1.68
CA GLY A 675 -34.68 14.26 2.92
C GLY A 675 -34.73 15.78 2.72
N LEU A 676 -34.06 16.29 1.69
CA LEU A 676 -34.14 17.70 1.29
C LEU A 676 -35.56 18.11 0.89
N GLY A 677 -36.28 17.26 0.16
CA GLY A 677 -37.68 17.47 -0.18
C GLY A 677 -38.57 17.58 1.05
N VAL A 678 -38.37 16.71 2.05
CA VAL A 678 -39.08 16.79 3.35
C VAL A 678 -38.76 18.11 4.06
N VAL A 679 -37.49 18.52 4.11
CA VAL A 679 -37.07 19.80 4.69
C VAL A 679 -37.72 20.98 3.98
N ALA A 680 -37.63 21.04 2.66
CA ALA A 680 -38.20 22.10 1.84
C ALA A 680 -39.73 22.19 2.01
N ALA A 681 -40.43 21.06 1.92
CA ALA A 681 -41.87 21.01 2.12
C ALA A 681 -42.27 21.46 3.53
N GLY A 682 -41.58 21.00 4.58
CA GLY A 682 -41.92 21.42 5.95
C GLY A 682 -41.68 22.91 6.18
N LEU A 683 -40.61 23.49 5.63
CA LEU A 683 -40.37 24.93 5.70
C LEU A 683 -41.43 25.74 4.95
N LEU A 684 -41.85 25.29 3.75
CA LEU A 684 -42.95 25.91 3.00
C LEU A 684 -44.28 25.87 3.75
N HIS A 685 -44.50 24.83 4.57
CA HIS A 685 -45.67 24.70 5.45
C HIS A 685 -45.50 25.40 6.81
N GLY A 686 -44.46 26.21 6.99
CA GLY A 686 -44.21 26.96 8.23
C GLY A 686 -43.77 26.11 9.43
N ARG A 687 -43.35 24.86 9.22
CA ARG A 687 -42.78 24.02 10.29
C ARG A 687 -41.39 24.51 10.68
N THR A 688 -41.00 24.25 11.92
CA THR A 688 -39.65 24.56 12.38
C THR A 688 -38.61 23.72 11.63
N LEU A 689 -37.45 24.31 11.37
CA LEU A 689 -36.31 23.61 10.78
C LEU A 689 -35.94 22.36 11.61
N ARG A 690 -36.05 22.47 12.94
CA ARG A 690 -35.79 21.38 13.89
C ARG A 690 -36.68 20.16 13.65
N SER A 691 -38.00 20.35 13.70
CA SER A 691 -38.96 19.25 13.53
C SER A 691 -38.89 18.62 12.14
N THR A 692 -38.56 19.42 11.12
CA THR A 692 -38.49 18.94 9.74
C THR A 692 -37.20 18.18 9.45
N LEU A 693 -36.07 18.62 10.02
CA LEU A 693 -34.82 17.88 10.01
C LEU A 693 -34.93 16.54 10.73
N GLN A 694 -35.60 16.47 11.88
CA GLN A 694 -35.85 15.20 12.57
C GLN A 694 -36.56 14.21 11.65
N SER A 695 -37.63 14.63 10.96
CA SER A 695 -38.33 13.79 9.99
C SER A 695 -37.44 13.35 8.82
N ALA A 696 -36.59 14.24 8.31
CA ALA A 696 -35.65 13.93 7.24
C ALA A 696 -34.56 12.93 7.68
N VAL A 697 -34.05 13.05 8.91
CA VAL A 697 -33.08 12.10 9.48
C VAL A 697 -33.72 10.74 9.71
N SER A 698 -34.93 10.68 10.28
CA SER A 698 -35.65 9.41 10.46
C SER A 698 -35.88 8.69 9.12
N LEU A 699 -36.24 9.45 8.07
CA LEU A 699 -36.36 8.91 6.71
C LEU A 699 -35.01 8.42 6.16
N GLY A 700 -33.94 9.18 6.38
CA GLY A 700 -32.59 8.82 5.95
C GLY A 700 -32.10 7.52 6.58
N VAL A 701 -32.28 7.36 7.88
CA VAL A 701 -31.91 6.12 8.61
C VAL A 701 -32.74 4.93 8.12
N ALA A 702 -34.05 5.12 7.92
CA ALA A 702 -34.92 4.07 7.40
C ALA A 702 -34.56 3.60 5.97
N ALA A 703 -33.85 4.43 5.20
CA ALA A 703 -33.43 4.12 3.84
C ALA A 703 -32.10 3.35 3.76
N VAL A 704 -31.35 3.22 4.87
CA VAL A 704 -30.06 2.52 4.90
C VAL A 704 -30.29 1.01 5.06
N PRO A 705 -29.82 0.17 4.11
CA PRO A 705 -30.06 -1.26 4.15
C PRO A 705 -29.02 -1.98 5.04
N GLU A 706 -29.10 -1.77 6.35
CA GLU A 706 -28.12 -2.24 7.35
C GLU A 706 -28.03 -3.78 7.47
N GLY A 707 -29.08 -4.51 7.08
CA GLY A 707 -29.11 -5.98 7.16
C GLY A 707 -28.42 -6.71 6.01
N LEU A 708 -28.15 -6.03 4.89
CA LEU A 708 -27.59 -6.69 3.70
C LEU A 708 -26.16 -7.25 3.90
N PRO A 709 -25.23 -6.55 4.57
CA PRO A 709 -23.89 -7.09 4.83
C PRO A 709 -23.93 -8.42 5.60
N ILE A 710 -24.78 -8.50 6.64
CA ILE A 710 -24.95 -9.71 7.45
C ILE A 710 -25.51 -10.87 6.61
N LEU A 711 -26.53 -10.60 5.79
CA LEU A 711 -27.12 -11.61 4.92
C LEU A 711 -26.11 -12.17 3.91
N ALA A 712 -25.25 -11.30 3.36
CA ALA A 712 -24.19 -11.71 2.46
C ALA A 712 -23.19 -12.67 3.12
N THR A 713 -22.69 -12.33 4.31
CA THR A 713 -21.74 -13.17 5.05
C THR A 713 -22.37 -14.52 5.43
N MET A 714 -23.64 -14.55 5.83
CA MET A 714 -24.36 -15.79 6.12
C MET A 714 -24.54 -16.68 4.88
N ALA A 715 -24.85 -16.08 3.73
CA ALA A 715 -24.93 -16.81 2.47
C ALA A 715 -23.57 -17.41 2.08
N GLN A 716 -22.48 -16.66 2.23
CA GLN A 716 -21.11 -17.14 1.99
C GLN A 716 -20.74 -18.31 2.90
N LEU A 717 -21.03 -18.23 4.21
CA LEU A 717 -20.79 -19.35 5.13
C LEU A 717 -21.60 -20.60 4.75
N SER A 718 -22.86 -20.42 4.35
CA SER A 718 -23.69 -21.54 3.89
C SER A 718 -23.11 -22.20 2.64
N ALA A 719 -22.64 -21.41 1.68
CA ALA A 719 -21.97 -21.92 0.48
C ALA A 719 -20.66 -22.65 0.83
N ALA A 720 -19.83 -22.09 1.72
CA ALA A 720 -18.59 -22.73 2.17
C ALA A 720 -18.84 -24.10 2.79
N ARG A 721 -19.85 -24.22 3.67
CA ARG A 721 -20.23 -25.50 4.30
C ARG A 721 -20.72 -26.53 3.28
N ARG A 722 -21.48 -26.09 2.27
CA ARG A 722 -21.97 -26.99 1.21
C ARG A 722 -20.82 -27.49 0.34
N LEU A 723 -19.85 -26.63 0.00
CA LEU A 723 -18.67 -27.01 -0.77
C LEU A 723 -17.77 -27.98 0.03
N ALA A 724 -17.54 -27.70 1.32
CA ALA A 724 -16.76 -28.58 2.19
C ALA A 724 -17.39 -29.98 2.33
N ALA A 725 -18.73 -30.07 2.40
CA ALA A 725 -19.44 -31.35 2.42
C ALA A 725 -19.26 -32.17 1.12
N CYS A 726 -18.82 -31.56 0.03
CA CYS A 726 -18.49 -32.20 -1.24
C CYS A 726 -16.97 -32.38 -1.44
N GLY A 727 -16.15 -32.15 -0.41
CA GLY A 727 -14.68 -32.26 -0.50
C GLY A 727 -13.99 -31.02 -1.08
N ALA A 728 -14.70 -29.92 -1.31
CA ALA A 728 -14.12 -28.67 -1.83
C ALA A 728 -13.90 -27.66 -0.68
N LEU A 729 -12.65 -27.47 -0.26
CA LEU A 729 -12.29 -26.56 0.82
C LEU A 729 -12.16 -25.12 0.32
N VAL A 730 -12.91 -24.20 0.93
CA VAL A 730 -12.85 -22.76 0.61
C VAL A 730 -11.84 -22.06 1.50
N ARG A 731 -10.78 -21.49 0.89
CA ARG A 731 -9.74 -20.75 1.63
C ARG A 731 -10.18 -19.35 2.07
N THR A 732 -10.92 -18.62 1.23
CA THR A 732 -11.44 -17.28 1.56
C THR A 732 -12.89 -17.10 1.09
N PRO A 733 -13.73 -16.31 1.80
CA PRO A 733 -15.09 -16.00 1.34
C PRO A 733 -15.14 -15.33 -0.04
N ARG A 734 -14.07 -14.63 -0.42
CA ARG A 734 -13.91 -14.01 -1.75
C ARG A 734 -13.87 -15.03 -2.88
N ALA A 735 -13.31 -16.23 -2.64
CA ALA A 735 -13.23 -17.29 -3.64
C ALA A 735 -14.63 -17.78 -4.07
N ILE A 736 -15.59 -17.88 -3.14
CA ILE A 736 -16.98 -18.26 -3.45
C ILE A 736 -17.63 -17.26 -4.40
N GLU A 737 -17.36 -15.98 -4.17
CA GLU A 737 -17.89 -14.90 -4.99
C GLU A 737 -17.22 -14.82 -6.36
N ALA A 738 -15.90 -15.01 -6.41
CA ALA A 738 -15.17 -15.09 -7.66
C ALA A 738 -15.73 -16.25 -8.51
N LEU A 739 -15.89 -17.44 -7.91
CA LEU A 739 -16.45 -18.62 -8.56
C LEU A 739 -17.85 -18.38 -9.15
N GLY A 740 -18.71 -17.63 -8.44
CA GLY A 740 -20.05 -17.27 -8.92
C GLY A 740 -20.07 -16.31 -10.13
N ARG A 741 -18.91 -15.78 -10.53
CA ARG A 741 -18.71 -14.87 -11.67
C ARG A 741 -17.76 -15.44 -12.72
N VAL A 742 -17.37 -16.71 -12.61
CA VAL A 742 -16.48 -17.35 -13.57
C VAL A 742 -17.25 -17.58 -14.87
N ASP A 743 -16.87 -16.84 -15.91
CA ASP A 743 -17.36 -17.04 -17.28
C ASP A 743 -16.41 -17.94 -18.10
N VAL A 744 -15.13 -18.00 -17.71
CA VAL A 744 -14.08 -18.78 -18.37
C VAL A 744 -13.38 -19.62 -17.32
N VAL A 745 -13.44 -20.94 -17.48
CA VAL A 745 -12.69 -21.88 -16.65
C VAL A 745 -11.42 -22.24 -17.41
N CYS A 746 -10.28 -21.78 -16.91
CA CYS A 746 -8.97 -22.26 -17.34
C CYS A 746 -8.60 -23.44 -16.44
N THR A 747 -8.63 -24.64 -17.00
CA THR A 747 -8.19 -25.83 -16.28
C THR A 747 -6.77 -26.14 -16.68
N ASP A 748 -5.89 -26.34 -15.71
CA ASP A 748 -4.64 -27.03 -15.98
C ASP A 748 -4.97 -28.46 -16.45
N LYS A 749 -4.15 -29.02 -17.33
CA LYS A 749 -4.33 -30.37 -17.82
C LYS A 749 -3.82 -31.36 -16.76
N THR A 750 -2.58 -31.20 -16.32
CA THR A 750 -1.89 -32.21 -15.52
C THR A 750 -2.28 -32.10 -14.06
N GLY A 751 -2.61 -33.23 -13.41
CA GLY A 751 -3.03 -33.26 -11.99
C GLY A 751 -4.40 -32.61 -11.70
N THR A 752 -5.03 -31.98 -12.69
CA THR A 752 -6.35 -31.34 -12.60
C THR A 752 -7.37 -32.00 -13.53
N LEU A 753 -7.08 -32.13 -14.84
CA LEU A 753 -7.91 -32.93 -15.76
C LEU A 753 -7.45 -34.38 -15.86
N THR A 754 -6.14 -34.61 -15.69
CA THR A 754 -5.55 -35.95 -15.64
C THR A 754 -5.20 -36.31 -14.19
N GLU A 755 -5.10 -37.60 -13.89
CA GLU A 755 -4.77 -38.09 -12.54
C GLU A 755 -3.28 -37.87 -12.16
N GLY A 756 -2.50 -37.21 -13.02
CA GLY A 756 -1.06 -36.99 -12.81
C GLY A 756 -0.24 -38.28 -12.81
N ARG A 757 -0.81 -39.39 -13.31
CA ARG A 757 -0.19 -40.72 -13.34
C ARG A 757 -0.04 -41.18 -14.78
N ILE A 758 1.10 -41.79 -15.09
CA ILE A 758 1.33 -42.44 -16.38
C ILE A 758 0.72 -43.85 -16.29
N GLU A 759 -0.32 -44.09 -17.09
CA GLU A 759 -0.93 -45.40 -17.24
C GLU A 759 -0.71 -45.94 -18.65
N LEU A 760 -0.56 -47.26 -18.75
CA LEU A 760 -0.47 -47.95 -20.04
C LEU A 760 -1.84 -47.90 -20.72
N ALA A 761 -1.98 -47.01 -21.70
CA ALA A 761 -3.25 -46.85 -22.40
C ALA A 761 -3.56 -47.98 -23.39
N MET A 762 -2.55 -48.49 -24.10
CA MET A 762 -2.73 -49.45 -25.20
C MET A 762 -1.43 -50.16 -25.56
N VAL A 763 -1.51 -51.42 -25.95
CA VAL A 763 -0.40 -52.17 -26.56
C VAL A 763 -0.79 -52.61 -27.97
N VAL A 764 0.05 -52.25 -28.94
CA VAL A 764 -0.11 -52.68 -30.34
C VAL A 764 0.92 -53.77 -30.63
N ASP A 765 0.46 -54.94 -31.04
CA ASP A 765 1.32 -56.02 -31.53
C ASP A 765 0.98 -56.40 -32.99
N ALA A 766 1.59 -57.47 -33.50
CA ALA A 766 1.36 -57.94 -34.86
C ALA A 766 -0.05 -58.55 -35.09
N GLU A 767 -0.78 -58.84 -34.01
CA GLU A 767 -2.11 -59.45 -34.03
C GLU A 767 -3.23 -58.42 -33.83
N GLY A 768 -2.93 -57.24 -33.26
CA GLY A 768 -3.85 -56.10 -33.18
C GLY A 768 -3.54 -55.12 -32.04
N GLU A 769 -4.52 -54.25 -31.77
CA GLU A 769 -4.56 -53.39 -30.58
C GLU A 769 -5.18 -54.14 -29.40
N HIS A 770 -4.51 -54.10 -28.25
CA HIS A 770 -4.96 -54.69 -27.00
C HIS A 770 -5.00 -53.60 -25.91
N ASP A 771 -6.12 -53.51 -25.21
CA ASP A 771 -6.29 -52.67 -24.02
C ASP A 771 -5.71 -53.36 -22.78
N ASP A 772 -5.48 -52.61 -21.70
CA ASP A 772 -4.86 -53.11 -20.45
C ASP A 772 -5.59 -54.35 -19.87
N GLU A 773 -6.93 -54.41 -19.99
CA GLU A 773 -7.75 -55.54 -19.56
C GLU A 773 -7.60 -56.80 -20.44
N THR A 774 -7.24 -56.65 -21.72
CA THR A 774 -7.11 -57.76 -22.69
C THR A 774 -5.66 -58.21 -22.93
N LEU A 775 -4.70 -57.60 -22.25
CA LEU A 775 -3.27 -57.94 -22.36
C LEU A 775 -3.00 -59.43 -22.09
N THR A 776 -2.43 -60.10 -23.08
CA THR A 776 -1.88 -61.45 -22.92
C THR A 776 -0.67 -61.44 -21.98
N GLU A 777 -0.38 -62.57 -21.34
CA GLU A 777 0.74 -62.70 -20.38
C GLU A 777 2.10 -62.32 -21.00
N SER A 778 2.26 -62.57 -22.31
CA SER A 778 3.46 -62.22 -23.08
C SER A 778 3.60 -60.70 -23.26
N ALA A 779 2.50 -59.99 -23.55
CA ALA A 779 2.48 -58.54 -23.67
C ALA A 779 2.77 -57.86 -22.32
N ARG A 780 2.22 -58.39 -21.21
CA ARG A 780 2.53 -57.91 -19.85
C ARG A 780 4.02 -58.04 -19.50
N ARG A 781 4.67 -59.13 -19.90
CA ARG A 781 6.13 -59.30 -19.69
C ARG A 781 6.94 -58.31 -20.51
N LEU A 782 6.53 -57.99 -21.73
CA LEU A 782 7.21 -57.00 -22.57
C LEU A 782 7.08 -55.58 -22.00
N VAL A 783 5.89 -55.20 -21.53
CA VAL A 783 5.67 -53.91 -20.85
C VAL A 783 6.52 -53.82 -19.58
N ALA A 784 6.55 -54.87 -18.75
CA ALA A 784 7.34 -54.91 -17.51
C ALA A 784 8.87 -54.96 -17.74
N ILE A 785 9.33 -55.20 -18.96
CA ILE A 785 10.75 -55.10 -19.35
C ILE A 785 11.07 -53.71 -19.93
N ALA A 786 10.06 -53.01 -20.45
CA ALA A 786 10.19 -51.67 -21.04
C ALA A 786 10.02 -50.53 -20.01
N ALA A 787 9.23 -50.77 -18.95
CA ALA A 787 9.21 -49.96 -17.72
C ALA A 787 10.38 -50.32 -16.82
#